data_AF-A0A841EN26-F1
#
_entry.id   AF-A0A841EN26-F1
#
_cell.length_a   1.000
_cell.length_b   1.000
_cell.length_c   1.000
_cell.angle_alpha   90.00
_cell.angle_beta   90.00
_cell.angle_gamma   90.00
#
_symmetry.space_group_name_H-M   'P 1'
#
loop_
_entity.id
_entity.type
_entity.pdbx_description
1 polymer ?
#
loop_
_entity_poly.entity_id
_entity_poly.type
_entity_poly.pdbx_seq_one_letter_code
_entity_poly.pdbx_strand_id
1 'polypeptide(L)'
;MKYKHVLYPPTQKQQIILQVMIAIGFCTMFFFLFFFLNKLVIVNAFLFWLLLISFLFTCLKVTYEWYHYLFITVKPVPPITQNYTVDIFTTFCAGEPYEMIVETLNALQKITYPHTTYLCDEADDAYLKKVCAELGVRHVTRTDKKDAKAGNINNALAQSTGELCVVLDPDHVPSPSFLNPIVGHFDNPEIGFVQVVQAYSNQTESTVAEGAAQQTYHFYGPMMMTMNRYGTVPAIGANCTFRRTALESIGGHASGLAEDMHTAMRLHAQGWKSVFEPSTLTRGLVPATLSAYYKQQLKWSRGVFELLVTSYVELFTKFSWRQKLHYGIVPLYYLSGLIFAINLLLPILSLFMQTFPVKIDFLVFAQDSTPFVLSIILIRHYVQRWVIDDTERGFHVVGGLLLIGSWWVFNLGLIYTIIRKEVPYIPTEKSIKEGSNIKINLPNIIILLLSISAIFYGLSHDLNPFTIIMACFAGLNVLFLTFTLVISEEHRLKSLINQYYLLRVLYEVIFKFRLKFWFLRRRIYHNLRNIALVLLVSFISFNVFINETPLVNNEENQVIPTKKRSAFLTGIFAPEQTDGLSSLKLVRKYQSTYQSHFDIISFYISWGNQEKNFLPFQKIDSVFHNNSIPMITWEPWQIHFEKMKNLQNGLKEKKVFENISNGKFDVYIEQFALQLKALNRPVFLRFAHEADNPFYPWSVKGKNTPEEFKNAWRYLFMKFKKMGVYNVIWVWSPWKATAVDDYFPGKEFVDWIGVTGLNYEQFNPQNQSYSFEEIYQPFHKKAIFRLGIPVMIAEMGSLRKTGEKQEIWVKTAINKIKSKYPEVRAYILFNSSLDKNMPDGSIGLLDWKLENMPKIKAGLPKQKYTPLIQRNMITATDIVSTDSSKMFLGTKGVNYLKGKNWFKNINPLTKKVIVSDFAAMKLVGVNTVKISGPNIYDRSMLDVAKNSGLNIHYSFWIPEALRFIKNERELNNVSMNILETIKTYKDEPQIVSWNISNNTLQELECNYYKPELLYQQQAYFRWLRNLIQEIKKIDPKRIVSVDVAVTSNIAETVNMIKSQVPEIDCFGLILSDKADFRKHISKISLPYFFSHANVKAYLKLSEYKVGVIIENWQDQQSAHGTTFNGLKDEKGRNKASLFQLSKLWHGKIKKNDLPPVKILRPALTTITDADLPYYALVYKNEHWHLAEYFKTGMSFEWYLVKTDANGVAISQQSLGNGAYVNVKIPDNVSRYRLYLIASQGENIRTSQSILNIPL
;
A
#
# COMPACT_ATOMS: atom_id res chain seq x y z
N MET A 1 -30.94 22.50 -34.95
CA MET A 1 -31.13 23.12 -33.62
C MET A 1 -30.66 24.56 -33.66
N LYS A 2 -31.56 25.52 -33.38
CA LYS A 2 -31.33 26.97 -33.36
C LYS A 2 -30.87 27.42 -31.97
N TYR A 3 -29.58 27.35 -31.68
CA TYR A 3 -28.98 28.16 -30.61
C TYR A 3 -27.79 28.91 -31.24
N LYS A 4 -27.96 30.20 -31.53
CA LYS A 4 -26.82 31.09 -31.79
C LYS A 4 -26.11 31.26 -30.44
N HIS A 5 -25.07 30.46 -30.20
CA HIS A 5 -24.21 30.64 -29.03
C HIS A 5 -23.40 31.93 -29.26
N VAL A 6 -23.72 33.00 -28.52
CA VAL A 6 -22.96 34.24 -28.54
C VAL A 6 -21.81 34.08 -27.56
N LEU A 7 -20.57 34.25 -28.03
CA LEU A 7 -19.39 34.25 -27.17
C LEU A 7 -19.33 35.55 -26.38
N TYR A 8 -19.35 35.44 -25.06
CA TYR A 8 -19.20 36.60 -24.17
C TYR A 8 -17.76 36.71 -23.68
N PRO A 9 -17.25 37.94 -23.46
CA PRO A 9 -15.96 38.13 -22.81
C PRO A 9 -15.96 37.51 -21.41
N PRO A 10 -14.79 37.02 -20.93
CA PRO A 10 -14.68 36.52 -19.56
C PRO A 10 -15.08 37.60 -18.55
N THR A 11 -15.88 37.23 -17.55
CA THR A 11 -16.15 38.14 -16.43
C THR A 11 -14.90 38.28 -15.56
N GLN A 12 -14.76 39.39 -14.82
CA GLN A 12 -13.64 39.58 -13.89
C GLN A 12 -13.47 38.39 -12.93
N LYS A 13 -14.59 37.87 -12.39
CA LYS A 13 -14.58 36.68 -11.53
C LYS A 13 -14.04 35.45 -12.25
N GLN A 14 -14.44 35.21 -13.50
CA GLN A 14 -13.96 34.07 -14.28
C GLN A 14 -12.47 34.17 -14.59
N GLN A 15 -12.01 35.38 -14.90
CA GLN A 15 -10.60 35.64 -15.20
C GLN A 15 -9.73 35.48 -13.95
N ILE A 16 -10.16 36.00 -12.79
CA ILE A 16 -9.49 35.79 -11.50
C ILE A 16 -9.44 34.29 -11.16
N ILE A 17 -10.55 33.55 -11.31
CA ILE A 17 -10.57 32.10 -11.06
C ILE A 17 -9.55 31.37 -11.94
N LEU A 18 -9.50 31.68 -13.24
CA LEU A 18 -8.56 31.07 -14.16
C LEU A 18 -7.10 31.38 -13.78
N GLN A 19 -6.81 32.63 -13.43
CA GLN A 19 -5.48 33.05 -12.99
C GLN A 19 -5.05 32.34 -11.70
N VAL A 20 -5.96 32.22 -10.73
CA VAL A 20 -5.71 31.45 -9.48
C VAL A 20 -5.46 29.98 -9.79
N MET A 21 -6.28 29.36 -10.64
CA MET A 21 -6.08 27.96 -11.04
C MET A 21 -4.73 27.74 -11.73
N ILE A 22 -4.32 28.65 -12.62
CA ILE A 22 -3.01 28.59 -13.30
C ILE A 22 -1.86 28.79 -12.31
N ALA A 23 -1.98 29.74 -11.36
CA ALA A 23 -0.98 29.93 -10.31
C ALA A 23 -0.82 28.66 -9.46
N ILE A 24 -1.94 28.03 -9.06
CA ILE A 24 -1.92 26.73 -8.38
C ILE A 24 -1.26 25.67 -9.27
N GLY A 25 -1.58 25.64 -10.57
CA GLY A 25 -0.97 24.73 -11.54
C GLY A 25 0.55 24.86 -11.63
N PHE A 26 1.08 26.09 -11.62
CA PHE A 26 2.53 26.32 -11.58
C PHE A 26 3.15 25.84 -10.26
N CYS A 27 2.49 26.08 -9.13
CA CYS A 27 2.94 25.56 -7.83
C CYS A 27 2.98 24.03 -7.81
N THR A 28 1.94 23.35 -8.31
CA THR A 28 1.90 21.88 -8.37
C THR A 28 2.90 21.31 -9.36
N MET A 29 3.17 22.00 -10.48
CA MET A 29 4.23 21.63 -11.43
C MET A 29 5.62 21.73 -10.81
N PHE A 30 5.93 22.85 -10.12
CA PHE A 30 7.21 23.03 -9.43
C PHE A 30 7.38 21.99 -8.32
N PHE A 31 6.33 21.75 -7.53
CA PHE A 31 6.31 20.70 -6.52
C PHE A 31 6.63 19.34 -7.14
N PHE A 32 5.92 18.94 -8.20
CA PHE A 32 6.17 17.67 -8.89
C PHE A 32 7.64 17.54 -9.35
N LEU A 33 8.19 18.56 -10.02
CA LEU A 33 9.57 18.52 -10.50
C LEU A 33 10.59 18.46 -9.35
N PHE A 34 10.39 19.25 -8.30
CA PHE A 34 11.25 19.24 -7.11
C PHE A 34 11.24 17.87 -6.42
N PHE A 35 10.07 17.29 -6.21
CA PHE A 35 9.93 15.98 -5.58
C PHE A 35 10.48 14.84 -6.45
N PHE A 36 10.18 14.86 -7.75
CA PHE A 36 10.72 13.90 -8.69
C PHE A 36 12.26 13.93 -8.64
N LEU A 37 12.87 15.11 -8.77
CA LEU A 37 14.34 15.26 -8.78
C LEU A 37 15.02 14.95 -7.43
N ASN A 38 14.37 15.23 -6.30
CA ASN A 38 14.95 14.99 -4.98
C ASN A 38 14.88 13.53 -4.52
N LYS A 39 13.79 12.83 -4.86
CA LYS A 39 13.55 11.45 -4.40
C LYS A 39 13.97 10.39 -5.43
N LEU A 40 14.39 10.78 -6.63
CA LEU A 40 14.78 9.81 -7.66
C LEU A 40 16.13 9.17 -7.37
N VAL A 41 16.20 7.87 -7.63
CA VAL A 41 17.46 7.15 -7.76
C VAL A 41 17.54 6.64 -9.19
N ILE A 42 18.55 7.12 -9.92
CA ILE A 42 18.78 6.77 -11.33
C ILE A 42 19.21 5.30 -11.40
N VAL A 43 18.47 4.49 -12.15
CA VAL A 43 18.80 3.06 -12.36
C VAL A 43 19.40 2.83 -13.73
N ASN A 44 18.82 3.45 -14.76
CA ASN A 44 19.38 3.42 -16.10
C ASN A 44 19.43 4.84 -16.66
N ALA A 45 20.64 5.36 -16.86
CA ALA A 45 20.86 6.73 -17.30
C ALA A 45 20.20 7.03 -18.66
N PHE A 46 20.27 6.10 -19.61
CA PHE A 46 19.68 6.27 -20.94
C PHE A 46 18.16 6.40 -20.87
N LEU A 47 17.47 5.45 -20.20
CA LEU A 47 16.02 5.51 -20.02
C LEU A 47 15.59 6.73 -19.17
N PHE A 48 16.41 7.12 -18.19
CA PHE A 48 16.17 8.31 -17.37
C PHE A 48 16.17 9.58 -18.22
N TRP A 49 17.15 9.78 -19.09
CA TRP A 49 17.18 10.96 -19.97
C TRP A 49 15.98 10.99 -20.92
N LEU A 50 15.55 9.85 -21.45
CA LEU A 50 14.32 9.75 -22.25
C LEU A 50 13.08 10.20 -21.45
N LEU A 51 12.94 9.71 -20.21
CA LEU A 51 11.85 10.11 -19.32
C LEU A 51 11.89 11.62 -19.01
N LEU A 52 13.07 12.13 -18.66
CA LEU A 52 13.27 13.53 -18.28
C LEU A 52 12.95 14.47 -19.43
N ILE A 53 13.40 14.16 -20.65
CA ILE A 53 13.08 14.94 -21.86
C ILE A 53 11.57 15.00 -22.07
N SER A 54 10.86 13.87 -21.91
CA SER A 54 9.40 13.82 -22.03
C SER A 54 8.69 14.68 -20.99
N PHE A 55 9.13 14.65 -19.73
CA PHE A 55 8.55 15.47 -18.67
C PHE A 55 8.82 16.96 -18.88
N LEU A 56 10.06 17.34 -19.17
CA LEU A 56 10.43 18.74 -19.42
C LEU A 56 9.68 19.32 -20.61
N PHE A 57 9.57 18.58 -21.70
CA PHE A 57 8.79 18.99 -22.86
C PHE A 57 7.31 19.18 -22.50
N THR A 58 6.74 18.25 -21.73
CA THR A 58 5.34 18.34 -21.28
C THR A 58 5.12 19.60 -20.43
N CYS A 59 6.01 19.86 -19.47
CA CYS A 59 5.97 21.06 -18.63
C CYS A 59 6.08 22.34 -19.48
N LEU A 60 6.99 22.38 -20.47
CA LEU A 60 7.15 23.53 -21.36
C LEU A 60 5.90 23.79 -22.19
N LYS A 61 5.32 22.74 -22.79
CA LYS A 61 4.08 22.82 -23.56
C LYS A 61 2.91 23.33 -22.72
N VAL A 62 2.72 22.77 -21.52
CA VAL A 62 1.66 23.18 -20.58
C VAL A 62 1.87 24.64 -20.14
N THR A 63 3.10 25.04 -19.86
CA THR A 63 3.45 26.43 -19.53
C THR A 63 3.06 27.38 -20.66
N TYR A 64 3.33 27.01 -21.91
CA TYR A 64 2.95 27.80 -23.08
C TYR A 64 1.42 27.93 -23.23
N GLU A 65 0.67 26.83 -23.05
CA GLU A 65 -0.80 26.85 -23.05
C GLU A 65 -1.36 27.74 -21.93
N TRP A 66 -0.86 27.57 -20.70
CA TRP A 66 -1.30 28.37 -19.55
C TRP A 66 -0.94 29.86 -19.67
N TYR A 67 0.22 30.19 -20.24
CA TYR A 67 0.58 31.56 -20.57
C TYR A 67 -0.47 32.22 -21.47
N HIS A 68 -1.00 31.49 -22.45
CA HIS A 68 -2.08 31.99 -23.29
C HIS A 68 -3.40 32.09 -22.53
N TYR A 69 -3.71 31.16 -21.63
CA TYR A 69 -4.98 31.20 -20.90
C TYR A 69 -5.10 32.34 -19.89
N LEU A 70 -3.98 32.87 -19.36
CA LEU A 70 -3.97 33.95 -18.34
C LEU A 70 -4.75 35.21 -18.74
N PHE A 71 -4.75 35.54 -20.03
CA PHE A 71 -5.29 36.80 -20.54
C PHE A 71 -6.23 36.60 -21.73
N ILE A 72 -7.06 35.56 -21.67
CA ILE A 72 -8.09 35.35 -22.68
C ILE A 72 -9.00 36.58 -22.78
N THR A 73 -9.25 37.07 -23.99
CA THR A 73 -10.12 38.22 -24.24
C THR A 73 -10.92 38.02 -25.51
N VAL A 74 -12.21 38.38 -25.46
CA VAL A 74 -13.09 38.48 -26.63
C VAL A 74 -13.38 39.96 -26.83
N LYS A 75 -12.83 40.56 -27.89
CA LYS A 75 -13.08 41.97 -28.21
C LYS A 75 -14.42 42.08 -28.97
N PRO A 76 -15.21 43.13 -28.73
CA PRO A 76 -16.37 43.41 -29.56
C PRO A 76 -15.94 43.79 -30.98
N VAL A 77 -16.80 43.51 -31.95
CA VAL A 77 -16.63 43.96 -33.33
C VAL A 77 -16.75 45.49 -33.36
N PRO A 78 -15.77 46.22 -33.94
CA PRO A 78 -15.86 47.67 -34.11
C PRO A 78 -16.96 48.04 -35.12
N PRO A 79 -17.65 49.18 -34.93
CA PRO A 79 -18.63 49.67 -35.89
C PRO A 79 -17.92 50.02 -37.21
N ILE A 80 -18.62 49.84 -38.34
CA ILE A 80 -18.13 50.25 -39.65
C ILE A 80 -18.31 51.76 -39.79
N THR A 81 -17.22 52.50 -39.97
CA THR A 81 -17.21 53.95 -40.19
C THR A 81 -16.80 54.33 -41.61
N GLN A 82 -16.08 53.45 -42.32
CA GLN A 82 -15.71 53.61 -43.73
C GLN A 82 -16.21 52.41 -44.57
N ASN A 83 -16.63 52.69 -45.82
CA ASN A 83 -16.92 51.63 -46.79
C ASN A 83 -15.64 51.26 -47.54
N TYR A 84 -15.34 49.97 -47.62
CA TYR A 84 -14.18 49.45 -48.36
C TYR A 84 -14.63 48.67 -49.58
N THR A 85 -13.85 48.76 -50.64
CA THR A 85 -13.97 47.83 -51.77
C THR A 85 -13.34 46.48 -51.41
N VAL A 86 -14.04 45.37 -51.71
CA VAL A 86 -13.60 44.03 -51.31
C VAL A 86 -13.51 43.10 -52.52
N ASP A 87 -12.37 42.45 -52.68
CA ASP A 87 -12.19 41.33 -53.61
C ASP A 87 -12.08 40.01 -52.83
N ILE A 88 -12.74 38.96 -53.31
CA ILE A 88 -12.67 37.62 -52.73
C ILE A 88 -12.02 36.66 -53.72
N PHE A 89 -10.92 36.04 -53.30
CA PHE A 89 -10.18 35.04 -54.06
C PHE A 89 -10.47 33.65 -53.52
N THR A 90 -10.93 32.76 -54.41
CA THR A 90 -10.98 31.33 -54.15
C THR A 90 -10.26 30.58 -55.27
N THR A 91 -9.60 29.47 -54.93
CA THR A 91 -8.72 28.74 -55.87
C THR A 91 -9.37 27.46 -56.36
N PHE A 92 -9.04 27.03 -57.58
CA PHE A 92 -9.34 25.69 -58.07
C PHE A 92 -8.07 25.02 -58.61
N CYS A 93 -7.88 23.76 -58.23
CA CYS A 93 -6.86 22.87 -58.77
C CYS A 93 -7.50 21.64 -59.44
N ALA A 94 -6.84 21.12 -60.48
CA ALA A 94 -7.32 19.92 -61.17
C ALA A 94 -7.48 18.74 -60.18
N GLY A 95 -8.66 18.12 -60.19
CA GLY A 95 -9.03 17.00 -59.31
C GLY A 95 -9.93 17.36 -58.13
N GLU A 96 -10.18 18.64 -57.86
CA GLU A 96 -11.17 19.05 -56.86
C GLU A 96 -12.61 18.83 -57.37
N PRO A 97 -13.57 18.45 -56.50
CA PRO A 97 -14.94 18.19 -56.94
C PRO A 97 -15.65 19.46 -57.45
N TYR A 98 -16.17 19.43 -58.67
CA TYR A 98 -16.90 20.58 -59.24
C TYR A 98 -18.06 21.04 -58.37
N GLU A 99 -18.84 20.12 -57.80
CA GLU A 99 -19.99 20.44 -56.95
C GLU A 99 -19.60 21.31 -55.74
N MET A 100 -18.45 21.01 -55.12
CA MET A 100 -17.90 21.76 -53.99
C MET A 100 -17.55 23.20 -54.40
N ILE A 101 -16.87 23.36 -55.54
CA ILE A 101 -16.52 24.70 -56.07
C ILE A 101 -17.78 25.50 -56.39
N VAL A 102 -18.73 24.88 -57.10
CA VAL A 102 -19.99 25.52 -57.51
C VAL A 102 -20.80 25.93 -56.27
N GLU A 103 -20.86 25.11 -55.24
CA GLU A 103 -21.52 25.44 -53.97
C GLU A 103 -20.87 26.67 -53.31
N THR A 104 -19.54 26.69 -53.22
CA THR A 104 -18.79 27.82 -52.64
C THR A 104 -18.97 29.10 -53.45
N LEU A 105 -18.91 29.05 -54.79
CA LEU A 105 -19.14 30.21 -55.66
C LEU A 105 -20.57 30.76 -55.51
N ASN A 106 -21.57 29.89 -55.45
CA ASN A 106 -22.95 30.28 -55.19
C ASN A 106 -23.13 30.93 -53.82
N ALA A 107 -22.41 30.46 -52.80
CA ALA A 107 -22.45 31.03 -51.47
C ALA A 107 -21.72 32.38 -51.39
N LEU A 108 -20.61 32.54 -52.11
CA LEU A 108 -19.89 33.81 -52.24
C LEU A 108 -20.78 34.91 -52.82
N GLN A 109 -21.50 34.62 -53.92
CA GLN A 109 -22.45 35.57 -54.51
C GLN A 109 -23.64 35.94 -53.61
N LYS A 110 -23.89 35.18 -52.54
CA LYS A 110 -24.92 35.49 -51.53
C LYS A 110 -24.41 36.37 -50.38
N ILE A 111 -23.12 36.72 -50.35
CA ILE A 111 -22.57 37.64 -49.35
C ILE A 111 -23.20 39.02 -49.55
N THR A 112 -23.75 39.58 -48.47
CA THR A 112 -24.57 40.80 -48.54
C THR A 112 -23.77 42.09 -48.70
N TYR A 113 -22.48 42.08 -48.34
CA TYR A 113 -21.61 43.25 -48.50
C TYR A 113 -21.08 43.32 -49.95
N PRO A 114 -21.07 44.49 -50.61
CA PRO A 114 -20.60 44.62 -51.99
C PRO A 114 -19.17 44.10 -52.16
N HIS A 115 -18.96 43.20 -53.12
CA HIS A 115 -17.66 42.59 -53.37
C HIS A 115 -17.55 42.08 -54.81
N THR A 116 -16.31 41.86 -55.28
CA THR A 116 -16.03 41.15 -56.54
C THR A 116 -15.41 39.79 -56.22
N THR A 117 -15.99 38.72 -56.75
CA THR A 117 -15.46 37.36 -56.55
C THR A 117 -14.57 36.96 -57.74
N TYR A 118 -13.42 36.37 -57.43
CA TYR A 118 -12.45 35.83 -58.38
C TYR A 118 -12.27 34.32 -58.14
N LEU A 119 -12.51 33.52 -59.17
CA LEU A 119 -12.06 32.13 -59.21
C LEU A 119 -10.67 32.08 -59.84
N CYS A 120 -9.68 31.75 -59.03
CA CYS A 120 -8.29 31.57 -59.44
C CYS A 120 -8.10 30.12 -59.87
N ASP A 121 -8.22 29.86 -61.16
CA ASP A 121 -8.26 28.51 -61.73
C ASP A 121 -6.89 28.11 -62.29
N GLU A 122 -6.20 27.16 -61.62
CA GLU A 122 -4.92 26.62 -62.09
C GLU A 122 -5.07 25.61 -63.24
N ALA A 123 -6.26 25.07 -63.48
CA ALA A 123 -6.55 24.09 -64.52
C ALA A 123 -7.03 24.73 -65.84
N ASP A 124 -7.40 26.01 -65.81
CA ASP A 124 -8.04 26.73 -66.93
C ASP A 124 -9.30 26.03 -67.46
N ASP A 125 -10.14 25.56 -66.53
CA ASP A 125 -11.23 24.63 -66.82
C ASP A 125 -12.40 25.29 -67.57
N ALA A 126 -12.78 24.71 -68.70
CA ALA A 126 -13.82 25.26 -69.57
C ALA A 126 -15.22 25.25 -68.92
N TYR A 127 -15.52 24.25 -68.08
CA TYR A 127 -16.79 24.18 -67.37
C TYR A 127 -16.88 25.26 -66.30
N LEU A 128 -15.82 25.46 -65.50
CA LEU A 128 -15.79 26.49 -64.47
C LEU A 128 -15.78 27.91 -65.06
N LYS A 129 -15.17 28.15 -66.22
CA LYS A 129 -15.32 29.42 -66.96
C LYS A 129 -16.79 29.75 -67.24
N LYS A 130 -17.56 28.76 -67.70
CA LYS A 130 -18.99 28.94 -67.99
C LYS A 130 -19.77 29.22 -66.71
N VAL A 131 -19.54 28.45 -65.65
CA VAL A 131 -20.17 28.67 -64.34
C VAL A 131 -19.85 30.07 -63.81
N CYS A 132 -18.60 30.52 -63.91
CA CYS A 132 -18.19 31.85 -63.49
C CYS A 132 -18.93 32.95 -64.26
N ALA A 133 -19.06 32.82 -65.58
CA ALA A 133 -19.81 33.76 -66.40
C ALA A 133 -21.30 33.83 -66.01
N GLU A 134 -21.93 32.68 -65.73
CA GLU A 134 -23.33 32.60 -65.27
C GLU A 134 -23.54 33.23 -63.88
N LEU A 135 -22.57 33.09 -62.98
CA LEU A 135 -22.63 33.60 -61.61
C LEU A 135 -22.10 35.03 -61.44
N GLY A 136 -21.59 35.66 -62.49
CA GLY A 136 -20.93 36.98 -62.40
C GLY A 136 -19.61 36.96 -61.61
N VAL A 137 -18.93 35.81 -61.58
CA VAL A 137 -17.60 35.63 -60.97
C VAL A 137 -16.52 35.88 -62.02
N ARG A 138 -15.43 36.57 -61.66
CA ARG A 138 -14.28 36.76 -62.54
C ARG A 138 -13.41 35.50 -62.54
N HIS A 139 -13.29 34.85 -63.69
CA HIS A 139 -12.37 33.74 -63.87
C HIS A 139 -10.96 34.27 -64.20
N VAL A 140 -9.94 33.84 -63.45
CA VAL A 140 -8.55 34.19 -63.71
C VAL A 140 -7.70 32.93 -63.74
N THR A 141 -6.80 32.84 -64.71
CA THR A 141 -5.84 31.74 -64.85
C THR A 141 -4.43 32.28 -65.08
N ARG A 142 -3.43 31.38 -65.06
CA ARG A 142 -2.02 31.69 -65.31
C ARG A 142 -1.32 30.56 -66.05
N THR A 143 -0.34 30.92 -66.88
CA THR A 143 0.47 29.97 -67.65
C THR A 143 1.66 29.43 -66.86
N ASP A 144 2.30 30.25 -66.00
CA ASP A 144 3.41 29.84 -65.13
C ASP A 144 2.91 29.40 -63.74
N LYS A 145 3.01 28.10 -63.44
CA LYS A 145 2.46 27.45 -62.24
C LYS A 145 3.47 27.35 -61.09
N LYS A 146 4.14 28.46 -60.76
CA LYS A 146 5.05 28.56 -59.59
C LYS A 146 4.29 28.85 -58.28
N ASP A 147 4.84 28.42 -57.15
CA ASP A 147 4.32 28.76 -55.80
C ASP A 147 2.86 28.36 -55.50
N ALA A 148 2.28 27.43 -56.27
CA ALA A 148 0.94 26.87 -56.07
C ALA A 148 -0.12 27.95 -55.70
N LYS A 149 -0.85 27.76 -54.60
CA LYS A 149 -1.89 28.67 -54.10
C LYS A 149 -1.44 30.12 -53.99
N ALA A 150 -0.25 30.38 -53.43
CA ALA A 150 0.25 31.74 -53.27
C ALA A 150 0.50 32.43 -54.62
N GLY A 151 1.08 31.71 -55.58
CA GLY A 151 1.28 32.21 -56.94
C GLY A 151 -0.04 32.50 -57.67
N ASN A 152 -1.04 31.64 -57.46
CA ASN A 152 -2.36 31.82 -58.04
C ASN A 152 -3.10 33.04 -57.48
N ILE A 153 -3.03 33.24 -56.16
CA ILE A 153 -3.56 34.44 -55.49
C ILE A 153 -2.83 35.70 -55.97
N ASN A 154 -1.49 35.66 -56.09
CA ASN A 154 -0.71 36.81 -56.58
C ASN A 154 -1.07 37.20 -58.02
N ASN A 155 -1.35 36.23 -58.89
CA ASN A 155 -1.84 36.48 -60.25
C ASN A 155 -3.22 37.18 -60.25
N ALA A 156 -4.11 36.80 -59.34
CA ALA A 156 -5.40 37.46 -59.18
C ALA A 156 -5.28 38.85 -58.54
N LEU A 157 -4.36 39.02 -57.58
CA LEU A 157 -4.06 40.30 -56.94
C LEU A 157 -3.62 41.35 -57.97
N ALA A 158 -2.85 40.96 -58.99
CA ALA A 158 -2.41 41.85 -60.07
C ALA A 158 -3.55 42.34 -60.99
N GLN A 159 -4.70 41.67 -61.00
CA GLN A 159 -5.85 41.96 -61.87
C GLN A 159 -7.05 42.57 -61.13
N SER A 160 -6.91 42.74 -59.82
CA SER A 160 -7.99 43.11 -58.91
C SER A 160 -7.65 44.45 -58.22
N THR A 161 -8.66 45.17 -57.72
CA THR A 161 -8.52 46.58 -57.32
C THR A 161 -9.08 46.90 -55.92
N GLY A 162 -9.69 45.94 -55.24
CA GLY A 162 -10.32 46.11 -53.94
C GLY A 162 -9.31 46.40 -52.83
N GLU A 163 -9.62 47.35 -51.97
CA GLU A 163 -8.79 47.75 -50.82
C GLU A 163 -8.59 46.61 -49.83
N LEU A 164 -9.56 45.71 -49.72
CA LEU A 164 -9.51 44.49 -48.91
C LEU A 164 -9.57 43.24 -49.80
N CYS A 165 -8.78 42.24 -49.43
CA CYS A 165 -8.56 41.01 -50.18
C CYS A 165 -8.88 39.82 -49.29
N VAL A 166 -9.98 39.11 -49.55
CA VAL A 166 -10.35 37.89 -48.83
C VAL A 166 -9.73 36.69 -49.54
N VAL A 167 -9.00 35.86 -48.81
CA VAL A 167 -8.55 34.54 -49.28
C VAL A 167 -9.42 33.48 -48.63
N LEU A 168 -10.16 32.73 -49.45
CA LEU A 168 -11.10 31.70 -49.02
C LEU A 168 -10.85 30.39 -49.80
N ASP A 169 -10.63 29.30 -49.06
CA ASP A 169 -10.43 27.99 -49.69
C ASP A 169 -11.71 27.49 -50.36
N PRO A 170 -11.60 26.76 -51.47
CA PRO A 170 -12.73 26.29 -52.26
C PRO A 170 -13.72 25.38 -51.51
N ASP A 171 -13.29 24.78 -50.40
CA ASP A 171 -14.11 23.89 -49.57
C ASP A 171 -14.78 24.60 -48.39
N HIS A 172 -14.60 25.91 -48.23
CA HIS A 172 -15.15 26.70 -47.13
C HIS A 172 -16.37 27.52 -47.57
N VAL A 173 -17.56 27.01 -47.31
CA VAL A 173 -18.80 27.69 -47.71
C VAL A 173 -19.08 28.89 -46.78
N PRO A 174 -19.09 30.15 -47.27
CA PRO A 174 -19.33 31.32 -46.44
C PRO A 174 -20.80 31.57 -46.12
N SER A 175 -21.05 32.21 -44.98
CA SER A 175 -22.37 32.73 -44.63
C SER A 175 -22.66 34.06 -45.34
N PRO A 176 -23.93 34.40 -45.63
CA PRO A 176 -24.28 35.68 -46.25
C PRO A 176 -23.73 36.91 -45.51
N SER A 177 -23.54 36.81 -44.21
CA SER A 177 -23.00 37.88 -43.35
C SER A 177 -21.48 37.82 -43.17
N PHE A 178 -20.73 37.13 -44.02
CA PHE A 178 -19.29 36.87 -43.85
C PHE A 178 -18.46 38.15 -43.61
N LEU A 179 -18.71 39.23 -44.36
CA LEU A 179 -17.93 40.46 -44.25
C LEU A 179 -18.37 41.38 -43.10
N ASN A 180 -19.60 41.23 -42.58
CA ASN A 180 -20.19 42.13 -41.60
C ASN A 180 -19.32 42.31 -40.32
N PRO A 181 -18.79 41.23 -39.70
CA PRO A 181 -17.94 41.39 -38.51
C PRO A 181 -16.45 41.59 -38.84
N ILE A 182 -16.07 41.69 -40.11
CA ILE A 182 -14.67 41.77 -40.55
C ILE A 182 -14.30 43.20 -40.92
N VAL A 183 -15.10 43.84 -41.77
CA VAL A 183 -14.75 45.09 -42.46
C VAL A 183 -14.41 46.22 -41.48
N GLY A 184 -15.19 46.37 -40.40
CA GLY A 184 -14.98 47.43 -39.41
C GLY A 184 -13.61 47.40 -38.72
N HIS A 185 -12.93 46.25 -38.67
CA HIS A 185 -11.59 46.16 -38.06
C HIS A 185 -10.53 46.93 -38.88
N PHE A 186 -10.77 47.14 -40.18
CA PHE A 186 -9.86 47.87 -41.05
C PHE A 186 -9.96 49.39 -40.93
N ASP A 187 -10.91 49.93 -40.18
CA ASP A 187 -10.92 51.35 -39.82
C ASP A 187 -9.69 51.74 -39.00
N ASN A 188 -9.03 50.78 -38.36
CA ASN A 188 -7.68 50.97 -37.87
C ASN A 188 -6.66 50.75 -39.01
N PRO A 189 -5.91 51.79 -39.42
CA PRO A 189 -4.99 51.72 -40.55
C PRO A 189 -3.80 50.81 -40.30
N GLU A 190 -3.48 50.45 -39.05
CA GLU A 190 -2.38 49.55 -38.71
C GLU A 190 -2.74 48.06 -38.90
N ILE A 191 -4.02 47.73 -39.07
CA ILE A 191 -4.47 46.34 -39.28
C ILE A 191 -4.13 45.92 -40.71
N GLY A 192 -3.21 44.95 -40.80
CA GLY A 192 -2.83 44.32 -42.06
C GLY A 192 -3.72 43.14 -42.43
N PHE A 193 -4.28 42.42 -41.45
CA PHE A 193 -5.22 41.33 -41.71
C PHE A 193 -6.13 40.98 -40.53
N VAL A 194 -7.28 40.41 -40.87
CA VAL A 194 -8.28 39.85 -39.95
C VAL A 194 -8.43 38.37 -40.28
N GLN A 195 -8.15 37.52 -39.30
CA GLN A 195 -8.35 36.08 -39.39
C GLN A 195 -9.63 35.69 -38.67
N VAL A 196 -10.49 34.89 -39.32
CA VAL A 196 -11.71 34.36 -38.67
C VAL A 196 -11.57 32.88 -38.34
N VAL A 197 -12.51 32.34 -37.56
CA VAL A 197 -12.54 30.93 -37.13
C VAL A 197 -12.61 30.00 -38.34
N GLN A 198 -11.80 28.93 -38.32
CA GLN A 198 -11.99 27.77 -39.18
C GLN A 198 -12.89 26.75 -38.50
N ALA A 199 -14.15 26.68 -38.93
CA ALA A 199 -15.14 25.71 -38.48
C ALA A 199 -15.41 24.67 -39.56
N TYR A 200 -15.87 23.49 -39.16
CA TYR A 200 -16.01 22.35 -40.07
C TYR A 200 -17.41 21.72 -40.02
N SER A 201 -17.96 21.30 -41.15
CA SER A 201 -19.29 20.69 -41.23
C SER A 201 -19.26 19.15 -41.21
N ASN A 202 -18.18 18.53 -41.66
CA ASN A 202 -18.12 17.09 -41.94
C ASN A 202 -17.61 16.20 -40.80
N GLN A 203 -17.64 16.70 -39.57
CA GLN A 203 -17.11 16.05 -38.37
C GLN A 203 -17.79 14.70 -38.05
N THR A 204 -19.00 14.48 -38.60
CA THR A 204 -19.78 13.25 -38.41
C THR A 204 -19.59 12.22 -39.53
N GLU A 205 -18.82 12.52 -40.58
CA GLU A 205 -18.60 11.60 -41.71
C GLU A 205 -17.74 10.39 -41.32
N SER A 206 -16.71 10.60 -40.50
CA SER A 206 -15.83 9.54 -40.01
C SER A 206 -15.22 9.87 -38.65
N THR A 207 -14.65 8.86 -37.98
CA THR A 207 -13.92 9.07 -36.72
C THR A 207 -12.63 9.86 -36.94
N VAL A 208 -12.02 9.77 -38.14
CA VAL A 208 -10.86 10.59 -38.52
C VAL A 208 -11.26 12.06 -38.64
N ALA A 209 -12.39 12.37 -39.29
CA ALA A 209 -12.91 13.74 -39.36
C ALA A 209 -13.23 14.30 -37.97
N GLU A 210 -13.88 13.51 -37.11
CA GLU A 210 -14.13 13.88 -35.70
C GLU A 210 -12.81 14.21 -34.98
N GLY A 211 -11.80 13.35 -35.13
CA GLY A 211 -10.49 13.53 -34.51
C GLY A 211 -9.71 14.74 -35.02
N ALA A 212 -9.70 14.95 -36.34
CA ALA A 212 -9.03 16.08 -36.98
C ALA A 212 -9.63 17.42 -36.52
N ALA A 213 -10.97 17.52 -36.46
CA ALA A 213 -11.64 18.71 -35.94
C ALA A 213 -11.35 18.92 -34.44
N GLN A 214 -11.37 17.85 -33.63
CA GLN A 214 -11.08 17.95 -32.19
C GLN A 214 -9.70 18.53 -31.87
N GLN A 215 -8.71 18.32 -32.74
CA GLN A 215 -7.37 18.87 -32.54
C GLN A 215 -7.31 20.39 -32.72
N THR A 216 -8.23 20.99 -33.47
CA THR A 216 -8.21 22.42 -33.79
C THR A 216 -9.00 23.29 -32.81
N TYR A 217 -10.00 22.75 -32.11
CA TYR A 217 -10.94 23.54 -31.29
C TYR A 217 -10.28 24.46 -30.24
N HIS A 218 -9.20 24.00 -29.59
CA HIS A 218 -8.49 24.84 -28.62
C HIS A 218 -7.67 25.93 -29.30
N PHE A 219 -7.09 25.62 -30.47
CA PHE A 219 -6.26 26.56 -31.22
C PHE A 219 -7.12 27.67 -31.83
N TYR A 220 -8.16 27.31 -32.60
CA TYR A 220 -9.09 28.25 -33.25
C TYR A 220 -10.12 28.89 -32.31
N GLY A 221 -10.06 28.61 -31.02
CA GLY A 221 -10.89 29.27 -30.01
C GLY A 221 -10.01 30.00 -29.00
N PRO A 222 -9.87 29.48 -27.76
CA PRO A 222 -9.19 30.18 -26.67
C PRO A 222 -7.77 30.69 -26.99
N MET A 223 -6.95 29.91 -27.72
CA MET A 223 -5.57 30.31 -28.00
C MET A 223 -5.51 31.53 -28.92
N MET A 224 -6.24 31.52 -30.04
CA MET A 224 -6.28 32.66 -30.97
C MET A 224 -6.94 33.90 -30.37
N MET A 225 -7.94 33.73 -29.49
CA MET A 225 -8.50 34.83 -28.70
C MET A 225 -7.45 35.53 -27.84
N THR A 226 -6.55 34.79 -27.21
CA THR A 226 -5.44 35.40 -26.46
C THR A 226 -4.37 35.97 -27.40
N MET A 227 -4.01 35.28 -28.48
CA MET A 227 -3.05 35.83 -29.45
C MET A 227 -3.54 37.18 -30.03
N ASN A 228 -4.85 37.37 -30.15
CA ASN A 228 -5.47 38.65 -30.54
C ASN A 228 -5.20 39.79 -29.55
N ARG A 229 -5.15 39.48 -28.26
CA ARG A 229 -4.77 40.46 -27.22
C ARG A 229 -3.34 40.95 -27.43
N TYR A 230 -2.46 40.06 -27.89
CA TYR A 230 -1.03 40.32 -28.04
C TYR A 230 -0.63 40.84 -29.42
N GLY A 231 -1.53 40.83 -30.41
CA GLY A 231 -1.22 41.18 -31.79
C GLY A 231 -0.35 40.13 -32.51
N THR A 232 -0.45 38.87 -32.11
CA THR A 232 0.36 37.75 -32.63
C THR A 232 -0.49 36.67 -33.31
N VAL A 233 -1.63 37.05 -33.88
CA VAL A 233 -2.54 36.10 -34.52
C VAL A 233 -1.90 35.66 -35.84
N PRO A 234 -1.68 34.36 -36.07
CA PRO A 234 -1.22 33.88 -37.37
C PRO A 234 -2.38 33.86 -38.37
N ALA A 235 -2.07 34.02 -39.66
CA ALA A 235 -2.99 33.63 -40.73
C ALA A 235 -2.89 32.11 -40.93
N ILE A 236 -4.03 31.44 -41.10
CA ILE A 236 -4.14 29.97 -40.93
C ILE A 236 -4.70 29.22 -42.16
N GLY A 237 -4.47 29.68 -43.39
CA GLY A 237 -4.91 28.97 -44.60
C GLY A 237 -6.05 29.66 -45.34
N ALA A 238 -7.19 29.74 -44.67
CA ALA A 238 -8.43 30.19 -45.27
C ALA A 238 -9.17 31.15 -44.36
N ASN A 239 -10.14 31.86 -44.94
CA ASN A 239 -11.02 32.80 -44.24
C ASN A 239 -10.22 33.95 -43.61
N CYS A 240 -9.22 34.44 -44.34
CA CYS A 240 -8.42 35.58 -43.91
C CYS A 240 -8.62 36.74 -44.87
N THR A 241 -8.95 37.90 -44.31
CA THR A 241 -9.06 39.14 -45.06
C THR A 241 -7.81 39.96 -44.82
N PHE A 242 -7.18 40.40 -45.89
CA PHE A 242 -5.96 41.19 -45.86
C PHE A 242 -6.25 42.60 -46.38
N ARG A 243 -5.54 43.58 -45.86
CA ARG A 243 -5.44 44.89 -46.50
C ARG A 243 -4.51 44.78 -47.71
N ARG A 244 -4.94 45.26 -48.87
CA ARG A 244 -4.14 45.20 -50.11
C ARG A 244 -2.76 45.83 -49.94
N THR A 245 -2.70 47.04 -49.41
CA THR A 245 -1.43 47.76 -49.19
C THR A 245 -0.49 47.00 -48.25
N ALA A 246 -1.03 46.21 -47.32
CA ALA A 246 -0.22 45.35 -46.46
C ALA A 246 0.39 44.19 -47.26
N LEU A 247 -0.39 43.49 -48.09
CA LEU A 247 0.15 42.44 -48.98
C LEU A 247 1.20 42.99 -49.95
N GLU A 248 0.93 44.13 -50.59
CA GLU A 248 1.87 44.77 -51.51
C GLU A 248 3.20 45.12 -50.83
N SER A 249 3.16 45.56 -49.56
CA SER A 249 4.37 45.91 -48.80
C SER A 249 5.36 44.75 -48.58
N ILE A 250 4.91 43.51 -48.74
CA ILE A 250 5.74 42.29 -48.62
C ILE A 250 5.92 41.55 -49.95
N GLY A 251 5.50 42.15 -51.06
CA GLY A 251 5.59 41.56 -52.41
C GLY A 251 4.45 40.59 -52.75
N GLY A 252 3.30 40.69 -52.08
CA GLY A 252 2.14 39.82 -52.26
C GLY A 252 2.04 38.71 -51.21
N HIS A 253 1.23 37.70 -51.50
CA HIS A 253 1.12 36.49 -50.68
C HIS A 253 2.43 35.70 -50.74
N ALA A 254 3.02 35.39 -49.57
CA ALA A 254 4.29 34.69 -49.49
C ALA A 254 4.15 33.24 -49.96
N SER A 255 5.22 32.68 -50.54
CA SER A 255 5.25 31.29 -51.03
C SER A 255 5.74 30.29 -49.97
N GLY A 256 5.45 29.01 -50.18
CA GLY A 256 5.87 27.90 -49.31
C GLY A 256 4.74 26.90 -49.02
N LEU A 257 5.03 25.85 -48.22
CA LEU A 257 4.03 24.86 -47.81
C LEU A 257 3.11 25.32 -46.67
N ALA A 258 3.51 26.38 -45.97
CA ALA A 258 2.77 27.06 -44.92
C ALA A 258 2.68 28.56 -45.28
N GLU A 259 2.27 28.83 -46.52
CA GLU A 259 2.24 30.13 -47.18
C GLU A 259 1.53 31.21 -46.34
N ASP A 260 0.43 30.88 -45.67
CA ASP A 260 -0.37 31.86 -44.92
C ASP A 260 0.36 32.31 -43.64
N MET A 261 0.96 31.34 -42.93
CA MET A 261 1.80 31.65 -41.77
C MET A 261 3.03 32.44 -42.20
N HIS A 262 3.60 32.14 -43.37
CA HIS A 262 4.72 32.90 -43.93
C HIS A 262 4.31 34.35 -44.25
N THR A 263 3.14 34.55 -44.86
CA THR A 263 2.56 35.88 -45.11
C THR A 263 2.38 36.64 -43.79
N ALA A 264 1.78 36.02 -42.77
CA ALA A 264 1.61 36.63 -41.46
C ALA A 264 2.94 37.02 -40.80
N MET A 265 3.97 36.16 -40.88
CA MET A 265 5.31 36.45 -40.39
C MET A 265 5.92 37.68 -41.09
N ARG A 266 5.83 37.77 -42.41
CA ARG A 266 6.35 38.91 -43.17
C ARG A 266 5.60 40.21 -42.85
N LEU A 267 4.28 40.17 -42.75
CA LEU A 267 3.46 41.32 -42.37
C LEU A 267 3.79 41.82 -40.96
N HIS A 268 3.89 40.91 -39.99
CA HIS A 268 4.29 41.23 -38.63
C HIS A 268 5.70 41.82 -38.54
N ALA A 269 6.64 41.32 -39.35
CA ALA A 269 8.00 41.84 -39.43
C ALA A 269 8.08 43.25 -40.05
N GLN A 270 7.06 43.66 -40.82
CA GLN A 270 6.89 45.04 -41.33
C GLN A 270 6.08 45.93 -40.37
N GLY A 271 5.68 45.43 -39.20
CA GLY A 271 4.95 46.21 -38.19
C GLY A 271 3.43 46.20 -38.33
N TRP A 272 2.86 45.51 -39.33
CA TRP A 272 1.41 45.36 -39.46
C TRP A 272 0.82 44.58 -38.28
N LYS A 273 -0.38 44.96 -37.86
CA LYS A 273 -1.12 44.31 -36.77
C LYS A 273 -2.14 43.32 -37.34
N SER A 274 -2.39 42.26 -36.58
CA SER A 274 -3.35 41.20 -36.92
C SER A 274 -4.51 41.16 -35.92
N VAL A 275 -5.71 40.87 -36.40
CA VAL A 275 -6.90 40.68 -35.56
C VAL A 275 -7.45 39.26 -35.73
N PHE A 276 -7.96 38.68 -34.64
CA PHE A 276 -8.78 37.47 -34.68
C PHE A 276 -10.24 37.81 -34.40
N GLU A 277 -11.13 37.39 -35.30
CA GLU A 277 -12.58 37.51 -35.17
C GLU A 277 -13.18 36.13 -34.83
N PRO A 278 -13.65 35.91 -33.59
CA PRO A 278 -14.07 34.60 -33.08
C PRO A 278 -15.49 34.22 -33.54
N SER A 279 -15.77 34.34 -34.84
CA SER A 279 -17.08 34.08 -35.42
C SER A 279 -17.02 32.95 -36.46
N THR A 280 -17.96 32.00 -36.38
CA THR A 280 -18.14 30.94 -37.39
C THR A 280 -18.83 31.49 -38.63
N LEU A 281 -18.04 32.06 -39.54
CA LEU A 281 -18.53 32.72 -40.76
C LEU A 281 -18.45 31.84 -41.99
N THR A 282 -17.66 30.77 -41.95
CA THR A 282 -17.58 29.74 -42.99
C THR A 282 -17.59 28.36 -42.34
N ARG A 283 -17.92 27.33 -43.12
CA ARG A 283 -17.74 25.93 -42.71
C ARG A 283 -17.01 25.17 -43.81
N GLY A 284 -15.82 24.68 -43.48
CA GLY A 284 -14.96 23.89 -44.34
C GLY A 284 -15.08 22.38 -44.14
N LEU A 285 -14.21 21.64 -44.82
CA LEU A 285 -14.09 20.18 -44.72
C LEU A 285 -12.73 19.77 -44.13
N VAL A 286 -12.75 19.00 -43.04
CA VAL A 286 -11.56 18.27 -42.56
C VAL A 286 -11.35 17.00 -43.38
N PRO A 287 -10.12 16.43 -43.39
CA PRO A 287 -9.88 15.13 -44.01
C PRO A 287 -10.76 14.04 -43.38
N ALA A 288 -11.52 13.33 -44.21
CA ALA A 288 -12.39 12.23 -43.78
C ALA A 288 -11.66 10.88 -43.71
N THR A 289 -10.49 10.75 -44.34
CA THR A 289 -9.71 9.52 -44.39
C THR A 289 -8.33 9.69 -43.74
N LEU A 290 -7.73 8.58 -43.30
CA LEU A 290 -6.44 8.65 -42.60
C LEU A 290 -5.29 9.05 -43.53
N SER A 291 -5.27 8.60 -44.79
CA SER A 291 -4.24 9.03 -45.75
C SER A 291 -4.31 10.52 -46.02
N ALA A 292 -5.52 11.05 -46.28
CA ALA A 292 -5.72 12.49 -46.50
C ALA A 292 -5.30 13.32 -45.28
N TYR A 293 -5.64 12.84 -44.08
CA TYR A 293 -5.20 13.44 -42.82
C TYR A 293 -3.67 13.45 -42.68
N TYR A 294 -3.00 12.32 -42.91
CA TYR A 294 -1.54 12.25 -42.83
C TYR A 294 -0.82 13.09 -43.89
N LYS A 295 -1.33 13.16 -45.13
CA LYS A 295 -0.81 14.06 -46.17
C LYS A 295 -0.88 15.52 -45.69
N GLN A 296 -2.02 15.93 -45.13
CA GLN A 296 -2.20 17.27 -44.58
C GLN A 296 -1.26 17.55 -43.41
N GLN A 297 -1.17 16.63 -42.44
CA GLN A 297 -0.27 16.77 -41.29
C GLN A 297 1.20 16.81 -41.68
N LEU A 298 1.62 16.04 -42.70
CA LEU A 298 2.99 16.08 -43.23
C LEU A 298 3.28 17.44 -43.88
N LYS A 299 2.35 17.95 -44.70
CA LYS A 299 2.47 19.28 -45.32
C LYS A 299 2.66 20.35 -44.25
N TRP A 300 1.78 20.38 -43.25
CA TRP A 300 1.84 21.38 -42.19
C TRP A 300 3.10 21.24 -41.33
N SER A 301 3.46 20.02 -40.92
CA SER A 301 4.67 19.78 -40.13
C SER A 301 5.93 20.21 -40.87
N ARG A 302 6.09 19.79 -42.13
CA ARG A 302 7.22 20.18 -42.99
C ARG A 302 7.27 21.69 -43.19
N GLY A 303 6.14 22.32 -43.52
CA GLY A 303 6.04 23.75 -43.78
C GLY A 303 6.39 24.59 -42.55
N VAL A 304 5.86 24.24 -41.38
CA VAL A 304 6.15 24.99 -40.14
C VAL A 304 7.61 24.81 -39.70
N PHE A 305 8.18 23.61 -39.84
CA PHE A 305 9.62 23.43 -39.58
C PHE A 305 10.49 24.16 -40.61
N GLU A 306 10.10 24.24 -41.89
CA GLU A 306 10.82 25.04 -42.88
C GLU A 306 10.86 26.51 -42.47
N LEU A 307 9.71 27.08 -42.10
CA LEU A 307 9.62 28.47 -41.66
C LEU A 307 10.47 28.73 -40.42
N LEU A 308 10.58 27.77 -39.48
CA LEU A 308 11.44 27.89 -38.31
C LEU A 308 12.92 28.05 -38.67
N VAL A 309 13.41 27.30 -39.67
CA VAL A 309 14.84 27.30 -40.04
C VAL A 309 15.18 28.26 -41.18
N THR A 310 14.18 28.92 -41.78
CA THR A 310 14.35 29.91 -42.86
C THR A 310 13.77 31.26 -42.45
N SER A 311 12.49 31.50 -42.69
CA SER A 311 11.81 32.79 -42.48
C SER A 311 11.92 33.30 -41.04
N TYR A 312 11.86 32.44 -40.04
CA TYR A 312 11.98 32.84 -38.63
C TYR A 312 13.38 33.36 -38.31
N VAL A 313 14.43 32.72 -38.86
CA VAL A 313 15.82 33.16 -38.70
C VAL A 313 16.04 34.49 -39.42
N GLU A 314 15.54 34.59 -40.67
CA GLU A 314 15.62 35.81 -41.49
C GLU A 314 14.92 37.00 -40.81
N LEU A 315 13.71 36.78 -40.27
CA LEU A 315 12.86 37.84 -39.72
C LEU A 315 13.07 38.06 -38.21
N PHE A 316 13.95 37.28 -37.56
CA PHE A 316 14.08 37.24 -36.10
C PHE A 316 14.27 38.63 -35.49
N THR A 317 15.15 39.46 -36.06
CA THR A 317 15.48 40.79 -35.53
C THR A 317 14.33 41.80 -35.67
N LYS A 318 13.41 41.58 -36.62
CA LYS A 318 12.27 42.45 -36.90
C LYS A 318 11.05 42.17 -36.03
N PHE A 319 11.00 40.99 -35.40
CA PHE A 319 9.90 40.61 -34.52
C PHE A 319 9.99 41.28 -33.14
N SER A 320 8.82 41.65 -32.60
CA SER A 320 8.66 41.89 -31.18
C SER A 320 9.00 40.65 -30.36
N TRP A 321 9.32 40.81 -29.07
CA TRP A 321 9.67 39.67 -28.21
C TRP A 321 8.56 38.61 -28.12
N ARG A 322 7.28 39.01 -28.18
CA ARG A 322 6.15 38.06 -28.19
C ARG A 322 6.03 37.32 -29.51
N GLN A 323 6.26 38.00 -30.63
CA GLN A 323 6.29 37.34 -31.94
C GLN A 323 7.47 36.35 -32.03
N LYS A 324 8.66 36.71 -31.52
CA LYS A 324 9.79 35.78 -31.36
C LYS A 324 9.38 34.53 -30.59
N LEU A 325 8.81 34.73 -29.40
CA LEU A 325 8.35 33.63 -28.55
C LEU A 325 7.31 32.74 -29.26
N HIS A 326 6.28 33.32 -29.87
CA HIS A 326 5.18 32.56 -30.44
C HIS A 326 5.60 31.84 -31.72
N TYR A 327 6.21 32.54 -32.69
CA TYR A 327 6.67 31.90 -33.92
C TYR A 327 7.77 30.86 -33.65
N GLY A 328 8.62 31.06 -32.63
CA GLY A 328 9.62 30.08 -32.20
C GLY A 328 9.02 28.84 -31.50
N ILE A 329 7.85 28.96 -30.87
CA ILE A 329 7.20 27.86 -30.12
C ILE A 329 6.17 27.09 -30.96
N VAL A 330 5.52 27.68 -31.96
CA VAL A 330 4.55 26.96 -32.83
C VAL A 330 5.08 25.60 -33.32
N PRO A 331 6.35 25.46 -33.77
CA PRO A 331 6.91 24.18 -34.20
C PRO A 331 6.96 23.11 -33.10
N LEU A 332 6.93 23.47 -31.81
CA LEU A 332 6.86 22.50 -30.70
C LEU A 332 5.61 21.63 -30.77
N TYR A 333 4.51 22.10 -31.37
CA TYR A 333 3.34 21.25 -31.60
C TYR A 333 3.71 20.01 -32.43
N TYR A 334 4.44 20.20 -33.53
CA TYR A 334 4.90 19.09 -34.37
C TYR A 334 6.07 18.32 -33.74
N LEU A 335 6.92 18.99 -32.96
CA LEU A 335 7.99 18.31 -32.21
C LEU A 335 7.46 17.30 -31.18
N SER A 336 6.18 17.40 -30.80
CA SER A 336 5.51 16.39 -29.97
C SER A 336 5.56 14.98 -30.58
N GLY A 337 5.73 14.84 -31.90
CA GLY A 337 5.95 13.54 -32.54
C GLY A 337 7.17 12.79 -32.03
N LEU A 338 8.27 13.50 -31.73
CA LEU A 338 9.47 12.91 -31.14
C LEU A 338 9.19 12.43 -29.70
N ILE A 339 8.42 13.22 -28.96
CA ILE A 339 8.08 12.92 -27.56
C ILE A 339 7.12 11.75 -27.46
N PHE A 340 6.14 11.64 -28.37
CA PHE A 340 5.31 10.44 -28.48
C PHE A 340 6.14 9.22 -28.85
N ALA A 341 7.11 9.32 -29.76
CA ALA A 341 8.03 8.23 -30.07
C ALA A 341 8.81 7.77 -28.82
N ILE A 342 9.37 8.72 -28.06
CA ILE A 342 10.07 8.43 -26.79
C ILE A 342 9.13 7.73 -25.79
N ASN A 343 7.92 8.26 -25.59
CA ASN A 343 6.95 7.68 -24.66
C ASN A 343 6.48 6.28 -25.06
N LEU A 344 6.31 6.02 -26.36
CA LEU A 344 5.98 4.70 -26.88
C LEU A 344 7.16 3.72 -26.69
N LEU A 345 8.40 4.17 -26.94
CA LEU A 345 9.60 3.33 -26.84
C LEU A 345 10.03 3.04 -25.40
N LEU A 346 9.82 3.96 -24.46
CA LEU A 346 10.29 3.84 -23.08
C LEU A 346 9.83 2.53 -22.39
N PRO A 347 8.54 2.17 -22.36
CA PRO A 347 8.12 0.90 -21.75
C PRO A 347 8.60 -0.32 -22.54
N ILE A 348 8.72 -0.22 -23.87
CA ILE A 348 9.24 -1.31 -24.74
C ILE A 348 10.70 -1.61 -24.41
N LEU A 349 11.55 -0.59 -24.44
CA LEU A 349 12.97 -0.68 -24.12
C LEU A 349 13.17 -1.15 -22.69
N SER A 350 12.36 -0.64 -21.76
CA SER A 350 12.41 -1.04 -20.36
C SER A 350 12.13 -2.53 -20.15
N LEU A 351 11.10 -3.08 -20.81
CA LEU A 351 10.74 -4.49 -20.71
C LEU A 351 11.80 -5.39 -21.39
N PHE A 352 12.30 -5.02 -22.57
CA PHE A 352 13.35 -5.79 -23.24
C PHE A 352 14.68 -5.76 -22.50
N MET A 353 15.07 -4.60 -21.97
CA MET A 353 16.31 -4.43 -21.19
C MET A 353 16.18 -4.93 -19.74
N GLN A 354 14.98 -5.32 -19.29
CA GLN A 354 14.69 -5.77 -17.92
C GLN A 354 15.18 -4.75 -16.86
N THR A 355 14.99 -3.46 -17.13
CA THR A 355 15.47 -2.34 -16.29
C THR A 355 14.52 -1.13 -16.35
N PHE A 356 14.62 -0.23 -15.38
CA PHE A 356 13.84 1.02 -15.31
C PHE A 356 14.67 2.28 -15.51
N PRO A 357 14.01 3.41 -15.84
CA PRO A 357 14.62 4.74 -15.73
C PRO A 357 15.00 5.10 -14.28
N VAL A 358 14.03 5.09 -13.36
CA VAL A 358 14.19 5.60 -11.98
C VAL A 358 13.52 4.68 -10.97
N LYS A 359 14.10 4.64 -9.77
CA LYS A 359 13.57 3.93 -8.61
C LYS A 359 12.84 4.92 -7.71
N ILE A 360 11.53 4.78 -7.61
CA ILE A 360 10.65 5.57 -6.75
C ILE A 360 9.49 4.70 -6.30
N ASP A 361 9.01 4.90 -5.07
CA ASP A 361 7.78 4.25 -4.60
C ASP A 361 6.60 4.70 -5.48
N PHE A 362 5.84 3.74 -6.00
CA PHE A 362 4.76 4.02 -6.96
C PHE A 362 3.63 4.84 -6.33
N LEU A 363 3.27 4.55 -5.07
CA LEU A 363 2.19 5.26 -4.40
C LEU A 363 2.62 6.70 -4.11
N VAL A 364 3.88 6.91 -3.69
CA VAL A 364 4.46 8.24 -3.52
C VAL A 364 4.51 8.99 -4.85
N PHE A 365 4.99 8.37 -5.94
CA PHE A 365 5.01 9.01 -7.26
C PHE A 365 3.61 9.37 -7.76
N ALA A 366 2.63 8.48 -7.59
CA ALA A 366 1.24 8.74 -7.96
C ALA A 366 0.67 9.89 -7.11
N GLN A 367 0.90 9.89 -5.80
CA GLN A 367 0.46 10.93 -4.89
C GLN A 367 1.07 12.29 -5.24
N ASP A 368 2.37 12.35 -5.50
CA ASP A 368 3.11 13.59 -5.78
C ASP A 368 2.79 14.15 -7.20
N SER A 369 2.47 13.28 -8.17
CA SER A 369 2.15 13.69 -9.55
C SER A 369 0.69 14.06 -9.79
N THR A 370 -0.25 13.49 -9.03
CA THR A 370 -1.69 13.68 -9.26
C THR A 370 -2.13 15.16 -9.21
N PRO A 371 -1.67 16.01 -8.27
CA PRO A 371 -2.05 17.43 -8.25
C PRO A 371 -1.72 18.15 -9.57
N PHE A 372 -0.56 17.89 -10.15
CA PHE A 372 -0.15 18.50 -11.41
C PHE A 372 -1.00 18.01 -12.60
N VAL A 373 -1.22 16.70 -12.71
CA VAL A 373 -2.10 16.11 -13.75
C VAL A 373 -3.52 16.67 -13.65
N LEU A 374 -4.04 16.79 -12.43
CA LEU A 374 -5.38 17.33 -12.18
C LEU A 374 -5.47 18.82 -12.57
N SER A 375 -4.44 19.63 -12.27
CA SER A 375 -4.35 21.02 -12.72
C SER A 375 -4.45 21.13 -14.25
N ILE A 376 -3.71 20.32 -15.00
CA ILE A 376 -3.75 20.30 -16.47
C ILE A 376 -5.19 20.04 -16.96
N ILE A 377 -5.84 18.99 -16.44
CA ILE A 377 -7.18 18.58 -16.87
C ILE A 377 -8.23 19.65 -16.53
N LEU A 378 -8.21 20.18 -15.30
CA LEU A 378 -9.22 21.11 -14.81
C LEU A 378 -9.09 22.50 -15.44
N ILE A 379 -7.86 23.01 -15.63
CA ILE A 379 -7.62 24.28 -16.33
C ILE A 379 -8.08 24.17 -17.78
N ARG A 380 -7.70 23.08 -18.48
CA ARG A 380 -8.15 22.82 -19.85
C ARG A 380 -9.67 22.79 -19.94
N HIS A 381 -10.35 22.13 -19.02
CA HIS A 381 -11.82 22.13 -18.98
C HIS A 381 -12.40 23.51 -18.70
N TYR A 382 -11.83 24.26 -17.76
CA TYR A 382 -12.32 25.59 -17.41
C TYR A 382 -12.28 26.54 -18.61
N VAL A 383 -11.19 26.49 -19.39
CA VAL A 383 -10.97 27.31 -20.58
C VAL A 383 -11.93 26.97 -21.73
N GLN A 384 -12.51 25.77 -21.76
CA GLN A 384 -13.50 25.41 -22.77
C GLN A 384 -14.83 26.18 -22.69
N ARG A 385 -14.99 27.14 -21.78
CA ARG A 385 -16.07 28.13 -21.85
C ARG A 385 -15.98 28.98 -23.13
N TRP A 386 -14.77 29.17 -23.65
CA TRP A 386 -14.45 30.04 -24.77
C TRP A 386 -14.03 29.27 -26.04
N VAL A 387 -14.36 27.98 -26.17
CA VAL A 387 -14.43 27.35 -27.51
C VAL A 387 -15.63 27.90 -28.27
N ILE A 388 -15.61 27.82 -29.59
CA ILE A 388 -16.52 28.58 -30.45
C ILE A 388 -17.94 28.05 -30.37
N ASP A 389 -18.11 26.72 -30.45
CA ASP A 389 -19.41 26.05 -30.36
C ASP A 389 -19.51 25.16 -29.11
N ASP A 390 -20.70 25.09 -28.51
CA ASP A 390 -20.98 24.21 -27.36
C ASP A 390 -20.69 22.72 -27.64
N THR A 391 -20.85 22.30 -28.89
CA THR A 391 -20.58 20.94 -29.36
C THR A 391 -19.09 20.60 -29.35
N GLU A 392 -18.21 21.60 -29.42
CA GLU A 392 -16.75 21.45 -29.40
C GLU A 392 -16.20 21.20 -27.99
N ARG A 393 -17.03 21.19 -26.94
CA ARG A 393 -16.60 21.01 -25.54
C ARG A 393 -16.42 19.52 -25.16
N GLY A 394 -15.34 19.18 -24.44
CA GLY A 394 -15.11 17.85 -23.87
C GLY A 394 -13.63 17.47 -23.72
N PHE A 395 -13.36 16.18 -23.48
CA PHE A 395 -11.98 15.66 -23.31
C PHE A 395 -11.20 15.49 -24.62
N HIS A 396 -11.87 15.55 -25.78
CA HIS A 396 -11.24 15.43 -27.10
C HIS A 396 -10.38 14.17 -27.28
N VAL A 397 -10.86 13.03 -26.74
CA VAL A 397 -10.10 11.76 -26.72
C VAL A 397 -9.77 11.26 -28.12
N VAL A 398 -10.70 11.38 -29.07
CA VAL A 398 -10.50 10.93 -30.46
C VAL A 398 -9.36 11.73 -31.10
N GLY A 399 -9.40 13.06 -30.97
CA GLY A 399 -8.34 13.94 -31.45
C GLY A 399 -6.99 13.65 -30.78
N GLY A 400 -6.96 13.39 -29.48
CA GLY A 400 -5.74 13.03 -28.75
C GLY A 400 -5.13 11.70 -29.19
N LEU A 401 -5.94 10.66 -29.39
CA LEU A 401 -5.47 9.36 -29.88
C LEU A 401 -4.99 9.44 -31.33
N LEU A 402 -5.69 10.19 -32.19
CA LEU A 402 -5.25 10.45 -33.56
C LEU A 402 -3.92 11.22 -33.60
N LEU A 403 -3.72 12.17 -32.68
CA LEU A 403 -2.48 12.93 -32.55
C LEU A 403 -1.30 12.03 -32.17
N ILE A 404 -1.49 11.15 -31.17
CA ILE A 404 -0.48 10.15 -30.78
C ILE A 404 -0.15 9.23 -31.96
N GLY A 405 -1.17 8.73 -32.68
CA GLY A 405 -1.00 7.90 -33.87
C GLY A 405 -0.31 8.58 -35.07
N SER A 406 -0.10 9.89 -35.00
CA SER A 406 0.58 10.69 -36.03
C SER A 406 2.05 10.96 -35.73
N TRP A 407 2.59 10.39 -34.65
CA TRP A 407 3.96 10.62 -34.19
C TRP A 407 5.01 10.49 -35.30
N TRP A 408 4.90 9.45 -36.14
CA TRP A 408 5.86 9.18 -37.21
C TRP A 408 5.76 10.20 -38.36
N VAL A 409 4.56 10.73 -38.64
CA VAL A 409 4.32 11.73 -39.68
C VAL A 409 5.02 13.04 -39.33
N PHE A 410 4.90 13.48 -38.07
CA PHE A 410 5.58 14.68 -37.60
C PHE A 410 7.10 14.53 -37.58
N ASN A 411 7.60 13.36 -37.17
CA ASN A 411 9.03 13.05 -37.25
C ASN A 411 9.52 13.05 -38.70
N LEU A 412 8.71 12.56 -39.65
CA LEU A 412 9.04 12.62 -41.07
C LEU A 412 9.10 14.08 -41.57
N GLY A 413 8.18 14.95 -41.15
CA GLY A 413 8.22 16.38 -41.44
C GLY A 413 9.48 17.07 -40.92
N LEU A 414 9.93 16.71 -39.72
CA LEU A 414 11.20 17.17 -39.15
C LEU A 414 12.39 16.67 -39.97
N ILE A 415 12.45 15.36 -40.25
CA ILE A 415 13.53 14.74 -41.03
C ILE A 415 13.62 15.37 -42.42
N TYR A 416 12.49 15.53 -43.11
CA TYR A 416 12.42 16.16 -44.43
C TYR A 416 12.90 17.61 -44.41
N THR A 417 12.68 18.33 -43.30
CA THR A 417 13.27 19.67 -43.12
C THR A 417 14.78 19.60 -42.98
N ILE A 418 15.31 18.69 -42.17
CA ILE A 418 16.76 18.54 -41.94
C ILE A 418 17.48 18.17 -43.24
N ILE A 419 16.95 17.23 -44.02
CA ILE A 419 17.56 16.80 -45.29
C ILE A 419 17.15 17.68 -46.48
N ARG A 420 16.39 18.76 -46.24
CA ARG A 420 15.87 19.68 -47.28
C ARG A 420 15.11 18.97 -48.41
N LYS A 421 14.35 17.93 -48.09
CA LYS A 421 13.50 17.24 -49.07
C LYS A 421 12.31 18.12 -49.43
N GLU A 422 12.12 18.32 -50.73
CA GLU A 422 10.96 18.99 -51.28
C GLU A 422 9.74 18.07 -51.21
N VAL A 423 8.62 18.62 -50.75
CA VAL A 423 7.32 17.93 -50.75
C VAL A 423 6.42 18.70 -51.72
N PRO A 424 5.97 18.09 -52.83
CA PRO A 424 5.12 18.79 -53.78
C PRO A 424 3.77 19.13 -53.16
N TYR A 425 3.18 20.25 -53.56
CA TYR A 425 1.82 20.60 -53.20
C TYR A 425 0.86 19.64 -53.93
N ILE A 426 0.17 18.79 -53.17
CA ILE A 426 -0.88 17.90 -53.68
C ILE A 426 -2.17 18.29 -52.97
N PRO A 427 -3.25 18.67 -53.69
CA PRO A 427 -4.54 18.95 -53.07
C PRO A 427 -5.00 17.78 -52.21
N THR A 428 -5.55 18.09 -51.04
CA THR A 428 -6.06 17.06 -50.13
C THR A 428 -7.29 16.42 -50.75
N GLU A 429 -7.23 15.11 -51.02
CA GLU A 429 -8.38 14.35 -51.52
C GLU A 429 -9.61 14.54 -50.62
N LYS A 430 -10.73 14.95 -51.23
CA LYS A 430 -12.01 15.19 -50.54
C LYS A 430 -13.02 14.04 -50.68
N SER A 431 -12.63 12.95 -51.36
CA SER A 431 -13.47 11.75 -51.52
C SER A 431 -13.31 10.76 -50.37
N ILE A 432 -14.41 10.09 -49.98
CA ILE A 432 -14.45 9.11 -48.89
C ILE A 432 -14.00 7.70 -49.34
N LYS A 433 -13.87 7.45 -50.65
CA LYS A 433 -13.51 6.12 -51.18
C LYS A 433 -12.00 5.90 -51.09
N GLU A 434 -11.58 5.00 -50.22
CA GLU A 434 -10.17 4.67 -50.02
C GLU A 434 -9.92 3.15 -50.07
N GLY A 435 -8.73 2.77 -50.57
CA GLY A 435 -8.22 1.41 -50.51
C GLY A 435 -7.67 1.05 -49.12
N SER A 436 -6.94 -0.07 -49.01
CA SER A 436 -6.37 -0.48 -47.72
C SER A 436 -5.23 0.43 -47.26
N ASN A 437 -5.27 0.85 -46.00
CA ASN A 437 -4.33 1.78 -45.37
C ASN A 437 -3.19 1.09 -44.60
N ILE A 438 -3.05 -0.22 -44.74
CA ILE A 438 -2.07 -1.02 -43.98
C ILE A 438 -0.64 -0.53 -44.20
N LYS A 439 -0.27 -0.18 -45.44
CA LYS A 439 1.09 0.30 -45.77
C LYS A 439 1.43 1.60 -45.07
N ILE A 440 0.49 2.54 -45.02
CA ILE A 440 0.68 3.86 -44.41
C ILE A 440 0.74 3.74 -42.88
N ASN A 441 0.07 2.74 -42.30
CA ASN A 441 0.13 2.47 -40.87
C ASN A 441 1.33 1.61 -40.43
N LEU A 442 2.23 1.21 -41.33
CA LEU A 442 3.33 0.31 -41.01
C LEU A 442 4.15 0.74 -39.78
N PRO A 443 4.52 2.03 -39.57
CA PRO A 443 5.22 2.45 -38.36
C PRO A 443 4.43 2.19 -37.07
N ASN A 444 3.12 2.41 -37.09
CA ASN A 444 2.24 2.12 -35.94
C ASN A 444 2.10 0.61 -35.70
N ILE A 445 2.01 -0.19 -36.77
CA ILE A 445 1.97 -1.66 -36.68
C ILE A 445 3.26 -2.20 -36.05
N ILE A 446 4.43 -1.69 -36.46
CA ILE A 446 5.72 -2.11 -35.92
C ILE A 446 5.79 -1.84 -34.41
N ILE A 447 5.46 -0.62 -33.96
CA ILE A 447 5.49 -0.29 -32.52
C ILE A 447 4.45 -1.09 -31.74
N LEU A 448 3.29 -1.36 -32.33
CA LEU A 448 2.25 -2.21 -31.72
C LEU A 448 2.76 -3.65 -31.52
N LEU A 449 3.35 -4.26 -32.55
CA LEU A 449 3.91 -5.61 -32.45
C LEU A 449 5.10 -5.68 -31.50
N LEU A 450 5.96 -4.66 -31.48
CA LEU A 450 7.04 -4.54 -30.52
C LEU A 450 6.53 -4.39 -29.09
N SER A 451 5.44 -3.64 -28.87
CA SER A 451 4.81 -3.49 -27.55
C SER A 451 4.24 -4.82 -27.06
N ILE A 452 3.52 -5.55 -27.90
CA ILE A 452 2.99 -6.88 -27.57
C ILE A 452 4.15 -7.85 -27.25
N SER A 453 5.18 -7.87 -28.11
CA SER A 453 6.36 -8.71 -27.93
C SER A 453 7.11 -8.37 -26.64
N ALA A 454 7.24 -7.09 -26.31
CA ALA A 454 7.88 -6.61 -25.09
C ALA A 454 7.08 -6.99 -23.84
N ILE A 455 5.74 -6.93 -23.88
CA ILE A 455 4.89 -7.38 -22.76
C ILE A 455 5.10 -8.88 -22.50
N PHE A 456 5.03 -9.70 -23.55
CA PHE A 456 5.24 -11.14 -23.43
C PHE A 456 6.66 -11.47 -22.95
N TYR A 457 7.68 -10.83 -23.54
CA TYR A 457 9.07 -11.00 -23.14
C TYR A 457 9.29 -10.57 -21.68
N GLY A 458 8.84 -9.37 -21.31
CA GLY A 458 8.98 -8.80 -19.98
C GLY A 458 8.40 -9.70 -18.89
N LEU A 459 7.11 -10.02 -18.99
CA LEU A 459 6.37 -10.80 -17.99
C LEU A 459 6.77 -12.28 -17.95
N SER A 460 7.31 -12.83 -19.04
CA SER A 460 7.80 -14.23 -19.06
C SER A 460 9.16 -14.39 -18.38
N HIS A 461 10.01 -13.37 -18.44
CA HIS A 461 11.39 -13.44 -17.94
C HIS A 461 11.52 -13.07 -16.47
N ASP A 462 10.87 -11.99 -16.04
CA ASP A 462 10.88 -11.55 -14.65
C ASP A 462 9.51 -10.99 -14.27
N LEU A 463 8.81 -11.67 -13.36
CA LEU A 463 7.53 -11.20 -12.85
C LEU A 463 7.78 -10.41 -11.57
N ASN A 464 7.90 -9.10 -11.73
CA ASN A 464 8.03 -8.17 -10.62
C ASN A 464 7.07 -6.97 -10.80
N PRO A 465 6.75 -6.21 -9.73
CA PRO A 465 5.84 -5.08 -9.81
C PRO A 465 6.20 -4.05 -10.88
N PHE A 466 7.50 -3.82 -11.08
CA PHE A 466 7.99 -2.90 -12.07
C PHE A 466 7.69 -3.35 -13.51
N THR A 467 7.99 -4.61 -13.83
CA THR A 467 7.68 -5.20 -15.15
C THR A 467 6.17 -5.20 -15.42
N ILE A 468 5.34 -5.37 -14.40
CA ILE A 468 3.89 -5.25 -14.52
C ILE A 468 3.49 -3.80 -14.88
N ILE A 469 4.03 -2.80 -14.20
CA ILE A 469 3.74 -1.39 -14.49
C ILE A 469 4.19 -1.02 -15.91
N MET A 470 5.39 -1.42 -16.33
CA MET A 470 5.87 -1.18 -17.69
C MET A 470 5.06 -1.95 -18.73
N ALA A 471 4.60 -3.16 -18.41
CA ALA A 471 3.68 -3.92 -19.26
C ALA A 471 2.32 -3.21 -19.38
N CYS A 472 1.82 -2.58 -18.32
CA CYS A 472 0.63 -1.74 -18.38
C CYS A 472 0.83 -0.52 -19.30
N PHE A 473 1.98 0.17 -19.21
CA PHE A 473 2.28 1.29 -20.13
C PHE A 473 2.43 0.82 -21.57
N ALA A 474 3.12 -0.29 -21.83
CA ALA A 474 3.15 -0.92 -23.16
C ALA A 474 1.75 -1.35 -23.62
N GLY A 475 0.88 -1.76 -22.70
CA GLY A 475 -0.53 -2.07 -22.97
C GLY A 475 -1.33 -0.82 -23.41
N LEU A 476 -1.02 0.35 -22.85
CA LEU A 476 -1.57 1.63 -23.34
C LEU A 476 -1.07 1.94 -24.76
N ASN A 477 0.19 1.62 -25.11
CA ASN A 477 0.66 1.74 -26.49
C ASN A 477 -0.17 0.87 -27.43
N VAL A 478 -0.41 -0.39 -27.05
CA VAL A 478 -1.25 -1.32 -27.82
C VAL A 478 -2.64 -0.74 -28.01
N LEU A 479 -3.26 -0.20 -26.95
CA LEU A 479 -4.58 0.44 -27.03
C LEU A 479 -4.60 1.62 -28.01
N PHE A 480 -3.65 2.55 -27.88
CA PHE A 480 -3.61 3.78 -28.69
C PHE A 480 -3.36 3.47 -30.17
N LEU A 481 -2.43 2.58 -30.46
CA LEU A 481 -2.07 2.23 -31.84
C LEU A 481 -3.12 1.32 -32.49
N THR A 482 -3.77 0.43 -31.73
CA THR A 482 -4.91 -0.35 -32.22
C THR A 482 -6.06 0.59 -32.58
N PHE A 483 -6.33 1.61 -31.77
CA PHE A 483 -7.33 2.62 -32.10
C PHE A 483 -7.04 3.29 -33.45
N THR A 484 -5.79 3.73 -33.68
CA THR A 484 -5.38 4.32 -34.96
C THR A 484 -5.57 3.35 -36.14
N LEU A 485 -5.26 2.06 -35.96
CA LEU A 485 -5.49 1.04 -36.98
C LEU A 485 -6.98 0.81 -37.27
N VAL A 486 -7.81 0.73 -36.23
CA VAL A 486 -9.26 0.52 -36.37
C VAL A 486 -9.91 1.68 -37.11
N ILE A 487 -9.58 2.93 -36.77
CA ILE A 487 -10.13 4.10 -37.49
C ILE A 487 -9.62 4.18 -38.93
N SER A 488 -8.43 3.64 -39.22
CA SER A 488 -7.88 3.61 -40.58
C SER A 488 -8.64 2.71 -41.54
N GLU A 489 -9.38 1.72 -41.02
CA GLU A 489 -10.15 0.72 -41.79
C GLU A 489 -11.66 0.82 -41.48
N GLU A 490 -12.13 1.95 -40.95
CA GLU A 490 -13.49 2.14 -40.44
C GLU A 490 -14.59 1.78 -41.46
N HIS A 491 -14.43 2.17 -42.73
CA HIS A 491 -15.41 1.89 -43.78
C HIS A 491 -15.54 0.39 -44.07
N ARG A 492 -14.41 -0.34 -44.10
CA ARG A 492 -14.40 -1.79 -44.31
C ARG A 492 -14.98 -2.53 -43.12
N LEU A 493 -14.67 -2.08 -41.90
CA LEU A 493 -15.26 -2.58 -40.66
C LEU A 493 -16.78 -2.38 -40.63
N LYS A 494 -17.28 -1.20 -41.02
CA LYS A 494 -18.74 -0.94 -41.11
C LYS A 494 -19.42 -1.86 -42.14
N SER A 495 -18.78 -2.09 -43.29
CA SER A 495 -19.28 -3.04 -44.30
C SER A 495 -19.37 -4.47 -43.73
N LEU A 496 -18.34 -4.93 -43.02
CA LEU A 496 -18.34 -6.23 -42.34
C LEU A 496 -19.40 -6.33 -41.24
N ILE A 497 -19.54 -5.30 -40.38
CA ILE A 497 -20.54 -5.26 -39.31
C ILE A 497 -21.96 -5.37 -39.88
N ASN A 498 -22.22 -4.71 -41.01
CA ASN A 498 -23.53 -4.77 -41.67
C ASN A 498 -23.81 -6.14 -42.32
N GLN A 499 -22.77 -6.91 -42.64
CA GLN A 499 -22.87 -8.24 -43.24
C GLN A 499 -23.27 -9.32 -42.22
N TYR A 500 -22.87 -9.19 -40.94
CA TYR A 500 -23.11 -10.19 -39.89
C TYR A 500 -24.12 -9.70 -38.83
N TYR A 501 -25.24 -10.42 -38.67
CA TYR A 501 -26.33 -10.04 -37.76
C TYR A 501 -25.90 -9.79 -36.30
N LEU A 502 -25.10 -10.68 -35.71
CA LEU A 502 -24.61 -10.54 -34.33
C LEU A 502 -23.77 -9.27 -34.12
N LEU A 503 -22.91 -8.93 -35.09
CA LEU A 503 -22.11 -7.71 -35.04
C LEU A 503 -22.98 -6.47 -35.17
N ARG A 504 -24.02 -6.51 -36.02
CA ARG A 504 -24.99 -5.43 -36.16
C ARG A 504 -25.75 -5.15 -34.86
N VAL A 505 -26.24 -6.19 -34.19
CA VAL A 505 -26.94 -6.07 -32.89
C VAL A 505 -26.01 -5.51 -31.82
N LEU A 506 -24.78 -6.03 -31.72
CA LEU A 506 -23.78 -5.54 -30.78
C LEU A 506 -23.45 -4.05 -31.04
N TYR A 507 -23.27 -3.69 -32.31
CA TYR A 507 -23.00 -2.30 -32.72
C TYR A 507 -24.15 -1.37 -32.35
N GLU A 508 -25.42 -1.77 -32.57
CA GLU A 508 -26.57 -0.96 -32.15
C GLU A 508 -26.65 -0.76 -30.63
N VAL A 509 -26.33 -1.79 -29.84
CA VAL A 509 -26.28 -1.68 -28.37
C VAL A 509 -25.17 -0.71 -27.94
N ILE A 510 -23.97 -0.85 -28.50
CA ILE A 510 -22.83 0.04 -28.26
C ILE A 510 -23.17 1.48 -28.67
N PHE A 511 -23.83 1.67 -29.81
CA PHE A 511 -24.24 2.97 -30.31
C PHE A 511 -25.28 3.64 -29.40
N LYS A 512 -26.32 2.91 -28.98
CA LYS A 512 -27.33 3.40 -28.01
C LYS A 512 -26.69 3.76 -26.67
N PHE A 513 -25.72 2.96 -26.21
CA PHE A 513 -24.95 3.28 -25.00
C PHE A 513 -24.08 4.53 -25.19
N ARG A 514 -23.36 4.66 -26.31
CA ARG A 514 -22.55 5.84 -26.66
C ARG A 514 -23.41 7.11 -26.66
N LEU A 515 -24.62 7.06 -27.20
CA LEU A 515 -25.59 8.16 -27.17
C LEU A 515 -26.03 8.53 -25.75
N LYS A 516 -26.45 7.55 -24.93
CA LYS A 516 -26.82 7.80 -23.52
C LYS A 516 -25.66 8.38 -22.72
N PHE A 517 -24.46 7.82 -22.91
CA PHE A 517 -23.23 8.31 -22.30
C PHE A 517 -22.93 9.74 -22.74
N TRP A 518 -23.12 10.08 -24.02
CA TRP A 518 -22.89 11.43 -24.54
C TRP A 518 -23.78 12.50 -23.88
N PHE A 519 -25.06 12.18 -23.62
CA PHE A 519 -25.95 13.08 -22.87
C PHE A 519 -25.52 13.25 -21.40
N LEU A 520 -25.20 12.14 -20.72
CA LEU A 520 -24.69 12.18 -19.34
C LEU A 520 -23.40 12.99 -19.24
N ARG A 521 -22.49 12.76 -20.20
CA ARG A 521 -21.20 13.43 -20.35
C ARG A 521 -21.35 14.94 -20.47
N ARG A 522 -22.28 15.44 -21.29
CA ARG A 522 -22.56 16.88 -21.42
C ARG A 522 -22.94 17.52 -20.07
N ARG A 523 -23.77 16.83 -19.27
CA ARG A 523 -24.16 17.30 -17.93
C ARG A 523 -22.98 17.32 -16.96
N ILE A 524 -22.17 16.26 -16.96
CA ILE A 524 -20.96 16.16 -16.11
C ILE A 524 -19.97 17.28 -16.45
N TYR A 525 -19.68 17.52 -17.73
CA TYR A 525 -18.70 18.52 -18.15
C TYR A 525 -19.13 19.95 -17.84
N HIS A 526 -20.44 20.24 -17.96
CA HIS A 526 -20.97 21.53 -17.53
C HIS A 526 -20.69 21.77 -16.04
N ASN A 527 -21.00 20.80 -15.18
CA ASN A 527 -20.79 20.90 -13.75
C ASN A 527 -19.30 21.00 -13.39
N LEU A 528 -18.46 20.13 -13.96
CA LEU A 528 -17.01 20.08 -13.72
C LEU A 528 -16.34 21.46 -13.91
N ARG A 529 -16.75 22.21 -14.93
CA ARG A 529 -16.22 23.57 -15.18
C ARG A 529 -16.61 24.59 -14.11
N ASN A 530 -17.79 24.46 -13.51
CA ASN A 530 -18.27 25.40 -12.48
C ASN A 530 -17.60 25.15 -11.13
N ILE A 531 -17.21 23.90 -10.85
CA ILE A 531 -16.57 23.49 -9.58
C ILE A 531 -15.07 23.24 -9.71
N ALA A 532 -14.46 23.54 -10.86
CA ALA A 532 -13.06 23.18 -11.15
C ALA A 532 -12.06 23.69 -10.10
N LEU A 533 -12.18 24.96 -9.68
CA LEU A 533 -11.33 25.52 -8.62
C LEU A 533 -11.56 24.82 -7.28
N VAL A 534 -12.82 24.56 -6.91
CA VAL A 534 -13.17 23.88 -5.66
C VAL A 534 -12.58 22.46 -5.65
N LEU A 535 -12.75 21.70 -6.74
CA LEU A 535 -12.17 20.38 -6.90
C LEU A 535 -10.64 20.41 -6.78
N LEU A 536 -9.99 21.38 -7.43
CA LEU A 536 -8.54 21.51 -7.38
C LEU A 536 -8.05 21.79 -5.95
N VAL A 537 -8.65 22.75 -5.26
CA VAL A 537 -8.30 23.10 -3.88
C VAL A 537 -8.60 21.95 -2.93
N SER A 538 -9.78 21.33 -3.01
CA SER A 538 -10.15 20.19 -2.16
C SER A 538 -9.20 19.01 -2.35
N PHE A 539 -8.78 18.71 -3.59
CA PHE A 539 -7.87 17.60 -3.85
C PHE A 539 -6.45 17.88 -3.37
N ILE A 540 -5.95 19.11 -3.56
CA ILE A 540 -4.65 19.53 -3.02
C ILE A 540 -4.68 19.50 -1.49
N SER A 541 -5.70 20.06 -0.86
CA SER A 541 -5.87 20.01 0.60
C SER A 541 -5.95 18.57 1.11
N PHE A 542 -6.62 17.68 0.38
CA PHE A 542 -6.66 16.25 0.72
C PHE A 542 -5.29 15.58 0.57
N ASN A 543 -4.53 15.92 -0.48
CA ASN A 543 -3.18 15.40 -0.70
C ASN A 543 -2.19 15.90 0.37
N VAL A 544 -2.26 17.19 0.73
CA VAL A 544 -1.51 17.78 1.85
C VAL A 544 -1.93 17.12 3.16
N PHE A 545 -3.23 16.94 3.40
CA PHE A 545 -3.72 16.23 4.58
C PHE A 545 -3.17 14.82 4.66
N ILE A 546 -3.14 14.05 3.56
CA ILE A 546 -2.55 12.70 3.53
C ILE A 546 -1.03 12.71 3.69
N ASN A 547 -0.34 13.76 3.26
CA ASN A 547 1.12 13.88 3.45
C ASN A 547 1.49 14.30 4.88
N GLU A 548 0.71 15.18 5.50
CA GLU A 548 0.92 15.71 6.85
C GLU A 548 0.34 14.81 7.95
N THR A 549 -0.76 14.11 7.66
CA THR A 549 -1.06 12.91 8.45
C THR A 549 -0.05 11.88 8.02
N PRO A 550 0.89 11.43 8.87
CA PRO A 550 1.55 10.17 8.55
C PRO A 550 0.39 9.22 8.22
N LEU A 551 0.49 8.50 7.11
CA LEU A 551 -0.22 7.24 7.00
C LEU A 551 0.19 6.52 8.27
N VAL A 552 -0.63 6.65 9.31
CA VAL A 552 -0.69 5.78 10.45
C VAL A 552 -1.13 4.52 9.76
N ASN A 553 -0.14 3.85 9.19
CA ASN A 553 -0.20 2.45 8.95
C ASN A 553 -0.75 1.95 10.27
N ASN A 554 -1.96 1.41 10.25
CA ASN A 554 -2.56 0.79 11.42
C ASN A 554 -1.68 -0.38 11.94
N GLU A 555 -0.51 -0.61 11.34
CA GLU A 555 0.61 -1.41 11.83
C GLU A 555 1.57 -0.68 12.79
N GLU A 556 1.57 0.66 12.93
CA GLU A 556 2.13 1.34 14.12
C GLU A 556 1.41 0.87 15.41
N ASN A 557 0.26 0.21 15.27
CA ASN A 557 -0.45 -0.49 16.34
C ASN A 557 -0.19 -2.01 16.41
N GLN A 558 0.78 -2.56 15.67
CA GLN A 558 1.44 -3.80 16.09
C GLN A 558 2.52 -3.51 17.14
N VAL A 559 2.27 -2.52 18.01
CA VAL A 559 2.70 -2.66 19.40
C VAL A 559 2.08 -3.96 19.89
N ILE A 560 2.87 -5.05 19.88
CA ILE A 560 2.61 -6.19 20.75
C ILE A 560 2.29 -5.57 22.10
N PRO A 561 1.05 -5.69 22.60
CA PRO A 561 0.62 -4.96 23.77
C PRO A 561 1.65 -5.15 24.87
N THR A 562 2.24 -4.05 25.35
CA THR A 562 3.12 -4.08 26.53
C THR A 562 2.38 -4.57 27.78
N LYS A 563 1.05 -4.72 27.70
CA LYS A 563 0.17 -5.24 28.73
C LYS A 563 -0.76 -6.32 28.16
N LYS A 564 -0.70 -7.53 28.74
CA LYS A 564 -1.63 -8.64 28.46
C LYS A 564 -3.08 -8.15 28.45
N ARG A 565 -3.81 -8.54 27.41
CA ARG A 565 -5.25 -8.28 27.22
C ARG A 565 -6.00 -9.30 28.08
N SER A 566 -6.82 -8.85 29.04
CA SER A 566 -7.77 -9.75 29.72
C SER A 566 -9.02 -9.03 30.19
N ALA A 567 -10.12 -9.80 30.22
CA ALA A 567 -11.35 -9.45 30.89
C ALA A 567 -11.21 -9.51 32.43
N PHE A 568 -11.97 -8.68 33.12
CA PHE A 568 -12.18 -8.78 34.56
C PHE A 568 -13.28 -9.82 34.81
N LEU A 569 -13.03 -10.84 35.64
CA LEU A 569 -13.94 -11.97 35.87
C LEU A 569 -14.75 -11.78 37.15
N THR A 570 -16.01 -12.20 37.11
CA THR A 570 -16.88 -12.25 38.30
C THR A 570 -17.15 -13.69 38.68
N GLY A 571 -17.21 -13.97 39.97
CA GLY A 571 -17.53 -15.31 40.45
C GLY A 571 -18.49 -15.32 41.62
N ILE A 572 -19.01 -16.51 41.89
CA ILE A 572 -19.89 -16.76 43.03
C ILE A 572 -19.66 -18.17 43.59
N PHE A 573 -19.73 -18.26 44.92
CA PHE A 573 -19.97 -19.48 45.66
C PHE A 573 -21.38 -19.42 46.26
N ALA A 574 -22.29 -20.29 45.82
CA ALA A 574 -23.70 -20.25 46.24
C ALA A 574 -24.26 -21.67 46.47
N PRO A 575 -23.91 -22.31 47.59
CA PRO A 575 -24.40 -23.65 47.90
C PRO A 575 -25.85 -23.64 48.41
N GLU A 576 -26.61 -24.70 48.11
CA GLU A 576 -27.92 -24.97 48.73
C GLU A 576 -27.81 -25.97 49.90
N GLN A 577 -26.72 -26.74 49.95
CA GLN A 577 -26.46 -27.78 50.95
C GLN A 577 -25.05 -27.59 51.55
N THR A 578 -24.75 -28.31 52.61
CA THR A 578 -23.42 -28.30 53.27
C THR A 578 -22.39 -29.19 52.57
N ASP A 579 -22.65 -29.60 51.32
CA ASP A 579 -21.79 -30.49 50.52
C ASP A 579 -20.61 -29.78 49.84
N GLY A 580 -20.52 -28.45 49.99
CA GLY A 580 -19.47 -27.63 49.39
C GLY A 580 -19.68 -27.31 47.91
N LEU A 581 -20.83 -27.69 47.33
CA LEU A 581 -21.09 -27.52 45.90
C LEU A 581 -22.09 -26.38 45.62
N SER A 582 -21.71 -25.43 44.76
CA SER A 582 -22.61 -24.38 44.30
C SER A 582 -23.79 -24.94 43.49
N SER A 583 -24.99 -24.39 43.70
CA SER A 583 -26.19 -24.76 42.95
C SER A 583 -26.34 -23.92 41.68
N LEU A 584 -26.27 -24.56 40.53
CA LEU A 584 -26.47 -23.91 39.22
C LEU A 584 -27.89 -23.35 39.06
N LYS A 585 -28.88 -23.96 39.71
CA LYS A 585 -30.25 -23.43 39.75
C LYS A 585 -30.29 -22.08 40.47
N LEU A 586 -29.66 -22.00 41.63
CA LEU A 586 -29.58 -20.78 42.43
C LEU A 586 -28.75 -19.70 41.71
N VAL A 587 -27.61 -20.06 41.14
CA VAL A 587 -26.76 -19.15 40.35
C VAL A 587 -27.53 -18.57 39.16
N ARG A 588 -28.23 -19.40 38.37
CA ARG A 588 -29.06 -18.93 37.24
C ARG A 588 -30.18 -17.99 37.69
N LYS A 589 -30.83 -18.28 38.84
CA LYS A 589 -31.81 -17.38 39.44
C LYS A 589 -31.20 -16.01 39.72
N TYR A 590 -30.05 -15.95 40.41
CA TYR A 590 -29.36 -14.69 40.67
C TYR A 590 -28.95 -13.95 39.39
N GLN A 591 -28.44 -14.66 38.39
CA GLN A 591 -28.07 -14.06 37.11
C GLN A 591 -29.28 -13.41 36.41
N SER A 592 -30.43 -14.10 36.40
CA SER A 592 -31.68 -13.57 35.82
C SER A 592 -32.25 -12.40 36.61
N THR A 593 -32.30 -12.50 37.94
CA THR A 593 -32.91 -11.49 38.82
C THR A 593 -32.12 -10.17 38.78
N TYR A 594 -30.80 -10.24 38.83
CA TYR A 594 -29.95 -9.05 38.94
C TYR A 594 -29.32 -8.61 37.62
N GLN A 595 -29.61 -9.29 36.49
CA GLN A 595 -29.03 -9.00 35.17
C GLN A 595 -27.49 -8.98 35.19
N SER A 596 -26.88 -9.88 35.97
CA SER A 596 -25.43 -10.06 36.11
C SER A 596 -25.04 -11.46 35.65
N HIS A 597 -23.84 -11.63 35.09
CA HIS A 597 -23.28 -12.95 34.78
C HIS A 597 -22.14 -13.29 35.74
N PHE A 598 -22.00 -14.56 36.12
CA PHE A 598 -20.87 -15.04 36.92
C PHE A 598 -19.97 -15.90 36.04
N ASP A 599 -18.79 -15.40 35.70
CA ASP A 599 -17.77 -16.09 34.92
C ASP A 599 -17.16 -17.29 35.67
N ILE A 600 -17.09 -17.25 37.00
CA ILE A 600 -16.50 -18.30 37.84
C ILE A 600 -17.55 -18.86 38.81
N ILE A 601 -17.73 -20.18 38.84
CA ILE A 601 -18.58 -20.85 39.84
C ILE A 601 -17.66 -21.68 40.75
N SER A 602 -17.63 -21.34 42.04
CA SER A 602 -16.73 -21.99 43.00
C SER A 602 -17.35 -23.26 43.58
N PHE A 603 -16.51 -24.25 43.86
CA PHE A 603 -16.81 -25.53 44.49
C PHE A 603 -15.71 -25.85 45.51
N TYR A 604 -16.06 -26.49 46.62
CA TYR A 604 -15.12 -27.03 47.60
C TYR A 604 -15.21 -28.56 47.52
N ILE A 605 -14.09 -29.20 47.22
CA ILE A 605 -13.99 -30.65 47.08
C ILE A 605 -12.87 -31.14 48.00
N SER A 606 -13.26 -31.92 48.99
CA SER A 606 -12.32 -32.58 49.89
C SER A 606 -11.75 -33.86 49.27
N TRP A 607 -10.50 -34.19 49.59
CA TRP A 607 -9.90 -35.47 49.22
C TRP A 607 -10.61 -36.63 49.93
N GLY A 608 -10.53 -37.85 49.37
CA GLY A 608 -11.08 -39.06 49.96
C GLY A 608 -11.39 -40.17 48.95
N ASN A 609 -11.96 -41.27 49.43
CA ASN A 609 -12.20 -42.49 48.64
C ASN A 609 -13.63 -42.57 48.05
N GLN A 610 -14.52 -41.66 48.42
CA GLN A 610 -15.94 -41.71 48.05
C GLN A 610 -16.20 -40.88 46.79
N GLU A 611 -17.30 -41.17 46.08
CA GLU A 611 -17.67 -40.47 44.84
C GLU A 611 -17.72 -38.94 45.00
N LYS A 612 -18.20 -38.44 46.15
CA LYS A 612 -18.26 -37.00 46.49
C LYS A 612 -16.88 -36.30 46.54
N ASN A 613 -15.79 -37.06 46.64
CA ASN A 613 -14.41 -36.56 46.70
C ASN A 613 -13.76 -36.42 45.31
N PHE A 614 -14.49 -36.80 44.25
CA PHE A 614 -14.09 -36.69 42.86
C PHE A 614 -14.91 -35.61 42.13
N LEU A 615 -14.56 -35.32 40.87
CA LEU A 615 -15.24 -34.31 40.07
C LEU A 615 -16.69 -34.67 39.74
N PRO A 616 -17.69 -33.83 40.10
CA PRO A 616 -19.08 -34.07 39.73
C PRO A 616 -19.33 -33.67 38.27
N PHE A 617 -18.95 -34.54 37.32
CA PHE A 617 -18.91 -34.26 35.88
C PHE A 617 -20.17 -33.58 35.33
N GLN A 618 -21.37 -34.04 35.68
CA GLN A 618 -22.63 -33.45 35.18
C GLN A 618 -22.83 -32.00 35.66
N LYS A 619 -22.49 -31.71 36.93
CA LYS A 619 -22.56 -30.36 37.50
C LYS A 619 -21.52 -29.46 36.84
N ILE A 620 -20.30 -29.96 36.64
CA ILE A 620 -19.21 -29.23 35.96
C ILE A 620 -19.56 -28.93 34.50
N ASP A 621 -20.13 -29.89 33.77
CA ASP A 621 -20.56 -29.66 32.38
C ASP A 621 -21.69 -28.60 32.32
N SER A 622 -22.58 -28.59 33.31
CA SER A 622 -23.62 -27.56 33.45
C SER A 622 -23.06 -26.15 33.71
N VAL A 623 -21.91 -26.04 34.41
CA VAL A 623 -21.17 -24.77 34.61
C VAL A 623 -20.71 -24.21 33.27
N PHE A 624 -20.11 -25.04 32.42
CA PHE A 624 -19.68 -24.62 31.08
C PHE A 624 -20.85 -24.24 30.18
N HIS A 625 -21.97 -24.99 30.21
CA HIS A 625 -23.19 -24.61 29.48
C HIS A 625 -23.80 -23.29 29.96
N ASN A 626 -23.56 -22.90 31.21
CA ASN A 626 -23.89 -21.57 31.72
C ASN A 626 -22.95 -20.47 31.20
N ASN A 627 -21.93 -20.80 30.40
CA ASN A 627 -20.83 -19.91 30.01
C ASN A 627 -20.00 -19.42 31.22
N SER A 628 -19.77 -20.31 32.18
CA SER A 628 -18.94 -20.09 33.37
C SER A 628 -17.81 -21.13 33.44
N ILE A 629 -16.81 -20.89 34.27
CA ILE A 629 -15.67 -21.77 34.51
C ILE A 629 -15.71 -22.23 35.97
N PRO A 630 -15.55 -23.54 36.25
CA PRO A 630 -15.48 -24.01 37.63
C PRO A 630 -14.15 -23.59 38.28
N MET A 631 -14.25 -23.13 39.54
CA MET A 631 -13.11 -23.05 40.45
C MET A 631 -13.27 -24.12 41.53
N ILE A 632 -12.29 -25.01 41.62
CA ILE A 632 -12.28 -26.09 42.59
C ILE A 632 -11.29 -25.74 43.67
N THR A 633 -11.80 -25.49 44.88
CA THR A 633 -11.00 -25.48 46.09
C THR A 633 -10.76 -26.91 46.50
N TRP A 634 -9.52 -27.38 46.36
CA TRP A 634 -9.13 -28.78 46.49
C TRP A 634 -8.46 -28.99 47.84
N GLU A 635 -9.21 -29.56 48.77
CA GLU A 635 -8.88 -29.57 50.19
C GLU A 635 -8.25 -30.92 50.61
N PRO A 636 -6.98 -30.94 51.04
CA PRO A 636 -6.23 -32.17 51.29
C PRO A 636 -6.54 -32.79 52.67
N TRP A 637 -7.81 -33.11 52.90
CA TRP A 637 -8.26 -33.84 54.10
C TRP A 637 -7.77 -35.29 54.06
N GLN A 638 -6.95 -35.71 55.03
CA GLN A 638 -6.46 -37.09 55.12
C GLN A 638 -7.48 -38.05 55.75
N ILE A 639 -8.37 -37.56 56.60
CA ILE A 639 -9.33 -38.35 57.39
C ILE A 639 -10.43 -39.02 56.55
N HIS A 640 -10.65 -38.52 55.33
CA HIS A 640 -11.63 -39.09 54.40
C HIS A 640 -11.11 -40.32 53.65
N PHE A 641 -9.83 -40.66 53.79
CA PHE A 641 -9.28 -41.93 53.31
C PHE A 641 -9.51 -43.04 54.32
N GLU A 642 -10.12 -44.16 53.92
CA GLU A 642 -10.50 -45.25 54.82
C GLU A 642 -9.30 -45.82 55.59
N LYS A 643 -8.13 -45.92 54.94
CA LYS A 643 -6.87 -46.36 55.57
C LYS A 643 -6.38 -45.44 56.70
N MET A 644 -6.81 -44.17 56.71
CA MET A 644 -6.41 -43.16 57.71
C MET A 644 -7.41 -43.02 58.87
N LYS A 645 -8.64 -43.54 58.72
CA LYS A 645 -9.65 -43.53 59.80
C LYS A 645 -9.25 -44.37 61.02
N ASN A 646 -8.46 -45.43 60.79
CA ASN A 646 -8.12 -46.44 61.81
C ASN A 646 -6.80 -46.17 62.56
N LEU A 647 -6.16 -45.01 62.34
CA LEU A 647 -4.96 -44.60 63.09
C LEU A 647 -5.32 -44.07 64.49
N GLN A 648 -4.44 -44.29 65.48
CA GLN A 648 -4.58 -43.71 66.83
C GLN A 648 -4.82 -42.19 66.75
N ASN A 649 -5.69 -41.65 67.61
CA ASN A 649 -6.15 -40.25 67.58
C ASN A 649 -5.02 -39.20 67.51
N GLY A 650 -3.81 -39.53 67.99
CA GLY A 650 -2.63 -38.66 67.93
C GLY A 650 -1.92 -38.57 66.57
N LEU A 651 -2.28 -39.37 65.56
CA LEU A 651 -1.65 -39.39 64.23
C LEU A 651 -2.58 -38.89 63.10
N LYS A 652 -3.82 -38.52 63.42
CA LYS A 652 -4.80 -38.01 62.45
C LYS A 652 -4.37 -36.62 61.93
N GLU A 653 -4.44 -36.42 60.61
CA GLU A 653 -4.28 -35.12 59.95
C GLU A 653 -2.93 -34.39 60.13
N LYS A 654 -1.81 -35.14 60.20
CA LYS A 654 -0.46 -34.57 60.31
C LYS A 654 0.35 -34.71 59.02
N LYS A 655 1.28 -33.78 58.78
CA LYS A 655 2.33 -33.86 57.73
C LYS A 655 1.79 -34.16 56.31
N VAL A 656 0.66 -33.55 55.94
CA VAL A 656 0.03 -33.84 54.64
C VAL A 656 0.92 -33.49 53.46
N PHE A 657 1.65 -32.37 53.52
CA PHE A 657 2.50 -31.92 52.39
C PHE A 657 3.74 -32.80 52.20
N GLU A 658 4.34 -33.27 53.28
CA GLU A 658 5.40 -34.28 53.24
C GLU A 658 4.87 -35.60 52.65
N ASN A 659 3.70 -36.06 53.08
CA ASN A 659 3.05 -37.26 52.55
C ASN A 659 2.73 -37.16 51.05
N ILE A 660 2.33 -35.98 50.56
CA ILE A 660 2.12 -35.70 49.13
C ILE A 660 3.44 -35.82 48.36
N SER A 661 4.49 -35.16 48.85
CA SER A 661 5.80 -35.16 48.17
C SER A 661 6.44 -36.56 48.13
N ASN A 662 6.11 -37.41 49.12
CA ASN A 662 6.51 -38.82 49.18
C ASN A 662 5.60 -39.77 48.37
N GLY A 663 4.60 -39.24 47.65
CA GLY A 663 3.75 -40.00 46.74
C GLY A 663 2.64 -40.83 47.41
N LYS A 664 2.35 -40.67 48.71
CA LYS A 664 1.37 -41.51 49.42
C LYS A 664 -0.07 -41.40 48.90
N PHE A 665 -0.40 -40.28 48.25
CA PHE A 665 -1.74 -40.00 47.69
C PHE A 665 -1.78 -40.08 46.17
N ASP A 666 -0.72 -40.61 45.55
CA ASP A 666 -0.52 -40.57 44.11
C ASP A 666 -1.65 -41.18 43.29
N VAL A 667 -2.25 -42.28 43.77
CA VAL A 667 -3.39 -42.93 43.10
C VAL A 667 -4.59 -41.98 42.99
N TYR A 668 -4.94 -41.30 44.09
CA TYR A 668 -6.05 -40.34 44.09
C TYR A 668 -5.72 -39.11 43.23
N ILE A 669 -4.51 -38.57 43.38
CA ILE A 669 -4.03 -37.41 42.62
C ILE A 669 -4.09 -37.69 41.12
N GLU A 670 -3.62 -38.86 40.68
CA GLU A 670 -3.61 -39.27 39.28
C GLU A 670 -5.02 -39.45 38.72
N GLN A 671 -5.91 -40.11 39.46
CA GLN A 671 -7.31 -40.26 39.06
C GLN A 671 -8.00 -38.90 38.91
N PHE A 672 -7.83 -38.00 39.89
CA PHE A 672 -8.38 -36.66 39.83
C PHE A 672 -7.81 -35.83 38.68
N ALA A 673 -6.50 -35.91 38.44
CA ALA A 673 -5.83 -35.25 37.33
C ALA A 673 -6.34 -35.74 35.96
N LEU A 674 -6.59 -37.05 35.81
CA LEU A 674 -7.20 -37.62 34.60
C LEU A 674 -8.63 -37.13 34.38
N GLN A 675 -9.42 -36.97 35.45
CA GLN A 675 -10.76 -36.39 35.35
C GLN A 675 -10.71 -34.93 34.85
N LEU A 676 -9.78 -34.13 35.39
CA LEU A 676 -9.56 -32.76 34.92
C LEU A 676 -9.12 -32.75 33.45
N LYS A 677 -8.18 -33.61 33.04
CA LYS A 677 -7.72 -33.73 31.66
C LYS A 677 -8.86 -34.05 30.69
N ALA A 678 -9.76 -34.96 31.09
CA ALA A 678 -10.88 -35.41 30.28
C ALA A 678 -11.89 -34.29 29.94
N LEU A 679 -11.96 -33.22 30.75
CA LEU A 679 -12.81 -32.07 30.46
C LEU A 679 -12.39 -31.32 29.20
N ASN A 680 -11.09 -31.33 28.86
CA ASN A 680 -10.49 -30.52 27.78
C ASN A 680 -10.98 -29.06 27.77
N ARG A 681 -11.22 -28.50 28.95
CA ARG A 681 -11.74 -27.14 29.17
C ARG A 681 -11.03 -26.52 30.40
N PRO A 682 -10.88 -25.20 30.46
CA PRO A 682 -10.21 -24.54 31.59
C PRO A 682 -10.89 -24.84 32.92
N VAL A 683 -10.11 -25.08 33.97
CA VAL A 683 -10.59 -25.24 35.34
C VAL A 683 -9.62 -24.54 36.29
N PHE A 684 -10.13 -23.71 37.19
CA PHE A 684 -9.30 -23.16 38.27
C PHE A 684 -9.17 -24.19 39.38
N LEU A 685 -7.94 -24.46 39.81
CA LEU A 685 -7.64 -25.38 40.91
C LEU A 685 -6.92 -24.60 42.01
N ARG A 686 -7.64 -24.37 43.11
CA ARG A 686 -7.16 -23.71 44.33
C ARG A 686 -6.81 -24.78 45.35
N PHE A 687 -5.58 -25.30 45.25
CA PHE A 687 -5.09 -26.36 46.12
C PHE A 687 -4.73 -25.83 47.50
N ALA A 688 -5.18 -26.52 48.57
CA ALA A 688 -4.82 -26.24 49.95
C ALA A 688 -4.86 -24.73 50.28
N HIS A 689 -6.03 -24.13 50.09
CA HIS A 689 -6.22 -22.70 50.36
C HIS A 689 -5.83 -22.39 51.80
N GLU A 690 -5.26 -21.20 51.99
CA GLU A 690 -4.93 -20.68 53.32
C GLU A 690 -4.04 -21.65 54.13
N ALA A 691 -2.99 -22.18 53.52
CA ALA A 691 -2.08 -23.13 54.17
C ALA A 691 -1.35 -22.56 55.41
N ASP A 692 -1.35 -21.23 55.59
CA ASP A 692 -0.87 -20.52 56.77
C ASP A 692 -1.96 -20.27 57.84
N ASN A 693 -3.22 -20.62 57.57
CA ASN A 693 -4.33 -20.44 58.50
C ASN A 693 -4.41 -21.61 59.52
N PRO A 694 -4.22 -21.36 60.83
CA PRO A 694 -4.18 -22.40 61.85
C PRO A 694 -5.52 -23.12 62.06
N PHE A 695 -6.63 -22.67 61.46
CA PHE A 695 -7.91 -23.37 61.54
C PHE A 695 -7.91 -24.70 60.76
N TYR A 696 -7.12 -24.81 59.69
CA TYR A 696 -7.07 -26.00 58.85
C TYR A 696 -6.00 -27.01 59.28
N PRO A 697 -6.22 -28.32 59.11
CA PRO A 697 -5.21 -29.34 59.41
C PRO A 697 -3.98 -29.29 58.48
N TRP A 698 -4.12 -28.80 57.25
CA TRP A 698 -2.99 -28.61 56.32
C TRP A 698 -2.17 -27.34 56.59
N SER A 699 -2.22 -26.82 57.82
CA SER A 699 -1.40 -25.70 58.31
C SER A 699 -0.39 -26.16 59.35
N VAL A 700 0.18 -25.21 60.10
CA VAL A 700 0.99 -25.47 61.31
C VAL A 700 0.24 -26.34 62.34
N LYS A 701 -1.09 -26.35 62.35
CA LYS A 701 -1.92 -27.22 63.22
C LYS A 701 -1.66 -28.72 62.95
N GLY A 702 -1.46 -29.11 61.70
CA GLY A 702 -1.05 -30.47 61.32
C GLY A 702 0.46 -30.70 61.33
N LYS A 703 1.24 -29.82 61.96
CA LYS A 703 2.72 -29.84 61.98
C LYS A 703 3.36 -29.68 60.59
N ASN A 704 2.68 -29.02 59.65
CA ASN A 704 3.23 -28.73 58.33
C ASN A 704 4.11 -27.46 58.37
N THR A 705 5.15 -27.42 57.52
CA THR A 705 6.02 -26.24 57.37
C THR A 705 5.79 -25.52 56.02
N PRO A 706 6.19 -24.23 55.88
CA PRO A 706 6.13 -23.53 54.60
C PRO A 706 6.94 -24.22 53.49
N GLU A 707 8.09 -24.80 53.84
CA GLU A 707 8.94 -25.51 52.88
C GLU A 707 8.29 -26.81 52.39
N GLU A 708 7.67 -27.57 53.29
CA GLU A 708 6.89 -28.76 52.93
C GLU A 708 5.75 -28.40 51.97
N PHE A 709 5.03 -27.30 52.23
CA PHE A 709 3.98 -26.80 51.32
C PHE A 709 4.53 -26.50 49.92
N LYS A 710 5.62 -25.74 49.80
CA LYS A 710 6.24 -25.40 48.51
C LYS A 710 6.66 -26.66 47.75
N ASN A 711 7.23 -27.65 48.44
CA ASN A 711 7.62 -28.92 47.85
C ASN A 711 6.42 -29.73 47.35
N ALA A 712 5.35 -29.82 48.14
CA ALA A 712 4.12 -30.49 47.73
C ALA A 712 3.45 -29.80 46.53
N TRP A 713 3.40 -28.46 46.53
CA TRP A 713 2.88 -27.67 45.42
C TRP A 713 3.63 -27.95 44.12
N ARG A 714 4.96 -27.85 44.16
CA ARG A 714 5.83 -28.10 43.00
C ARG A 714 5.70 -29.55 42.52
N TYR A 715 5.61 -30.52 43.46
CA TYR A 715 5.40 -31.93 43.14
C TYR A 715 4.09 -32.14 42.38
N LEU A 716 2.97 -31.64 42.89
CA LEU A 716 1.65 -31.74 42.25
C LEU A 716 1.63 -31.09 40.86
N PHE A 717 2.15 -29.87 40.75
CA PHE A 717 2.25 -29.16 39.47
C PHE A 717 3.03 -29.98 38.44
N MET A 718 4.22 -30.46 38.82
CA MET A 718 5.05 -31.27 37.94
C MET A 718 4.40 -32.60 37.57
N LYS A 719 3.63 -33.20 38.49
CA LYS A 719 2.91 -34.45 38.22
C LYS A 719 1.79 -34.26 37.19
N PHE A 720 0.93 -33.27 37.38
CA PHE A 720 -0.11 -32.90 36.41
C PHE A 720 0.49 -32.61 35.03
N LYS A 721 1.61 -31.89 35.01
CA LYS A 721 2.35 -31.54 33.81
C LYS A 721 2.89 -32.78 33.09
N LYS A 722 3.51 -33.73 33.80
CA LYS A 722 3.98 -35.02 33.25
C LYS A 722 2.83 -35.86 32.69
N MET A 723 1.65 -35.77 33.28
CA MET A 723 0.45 -36.46 32.80
C MET A 723 -0.24 -35.75 31.60
N GLY A 724 0.29 -34.61 31.14
CA GLY A 724 -0.28 -33.83 30.04
C GLY A 724 -1.58 -33.12 30.39
N VAL A 725 -1.75 -32.70 31.64
CA VAL A 725 -2.93 -31.98 32.14
C VAL A 725 -2.65 -30.47 32.04
N TYR A 726 -2.92 -29.88 30.87
CA TYR A 726 -2.60 -28.46 30.59
C TYR A 726 -3.78 -27.49 30.77
N ASN A 727 -4.99 -28.02 31.00
CA ASN A 727 -6.21 -27.24 31.12
C ASN A 727 -6.50 -26.74 32.55
N VAL A 728 -5.58 -26.97 33.49
CA VAL A 728 -5.68 -26.51 34.88
C VAL A 728 -5.02 -25.13 35.03
N ILE A 729 -5.69 -24.27 35.79
CA ILE A 729 -5.24 -22.93 36.16
C ILE A 729 -4.93 -22.96 37.66
N TRP A 730 -3.65 -22.87 38.02
CA TRP A 730 -3.19 -23.01 39.40
C TRP A 730 -3.39 -21.73 40.19
N VAL A 731 -4.19 -21.79 41.26
CA VAL A 731 -4.53 -20.64 42.13
C VAL A 731 -3.89 -20.81 43.49
N TRP A 732 -2.82 -20.06 43.78
CA TRP A 732 -2.17 -20.06 45.08
C TRP A 732 -2.81 -19.04 46.02
N SER A 733 -3.20 -19.44 47.23
CA SER A 733 -3.99 -18.60 48.13
C SER A 733 -3.45 -18.54 49.55
N PRO A 734 -2.66 -17.51 49.91
CA PRO A 734 -2.26 -17.24 51.30
C PRO A 734 -3.40 -16.60 52.10
N TRP A 735 -3.42 -16.82 53.42
CA TRP A 735 -4.38 -16.22 54.35
C TRP A 735 -3.92 -14.85 54.83
N LYS A 736 -2.64 -14.69 55.21
CA LYS A 736 -2.07 -13.41 55.69
C LYS A 736 -0.94 -12.90 54.80
N ALA A 737 -0.87 -11.58 54.66
CA ALA A 737 0.20 -10.92 53.90
C ALA A 737 1.59 -11.22 54.47
N THR A 738 1.73 -11.45 55.77
CA THR A 738 3.01 -11.79 56.41
C THR A 738 3.57 -13.14 55.96
N ALA A 739 2.72 -14.10 55.58
CA ALA A 739 3.12 -15.45 55.16
C ALA A 739 3.44 -15.55 53.64
N VAL A 740 3.16 -14.49 52.88
CA VAL A 740 3.30 -14.47 51.41
C VAL A 740 4.71 -14.87 50.96
N ASP A 741 5.74 -14.31 51.59
CA ASP A 741 7.13 -14.55 51.17
C ASP A 741 7.60 -15.98 51.52
N ASP A 742 7.10 -16.56 52.62
CA ASP A 742 7.51 -17.89 53.09
C ASP A 742 6.87 -19.04 52.32
N TYR A 743 5.59 -18.88 51.92
CA TYR A 743 4.77 -19.93 51.30
C TYR A 743 4.72 -19.86 49.77
N PHE A 744 5.24 -18.80 49.12
CA PHE A 744 5.14 -18.65 47.67
C PHE A 744 5.92 -19.75 46.91
N PRO A 745 5.25 -20.59 46.09
CA PRO A 745 5.92 -21.72 45.42
C PRO A 745 6.90 -21.32 44.32
N GLY A 746 6.80 -20.11 43.78
CA GLY A 746 7.55 -19.62 42.62
C GLY A 746 6.62 -19.20 41.49
N LYS A 747 7.05 -18.22 40.69
CA LYS A 747 6.23 -17.60 39.62
C LYS A 747 5.84 -18.59 38.52
N GLU A 748 6.71 -19.54 38.23
CA GLU A 748 6.53 -20.57 37.20
C GLU A 748 5.51 -21.65 37.57
N PHE A 749 5.10 -21.73 38.84
CA PHE A 749 4.15 -22.73 39.37
C PHE A 749 2.78 -22.16 39.70
N VAL A 750 2.55 -20.86 39.47
CA VAL A 750 1.34 -20.14 39.88
C VAL A 750 0.77 -19.36 38.69
N ASP A 751 -0.47 -19.65 38.31
CA ASP A 751 -1.16 -18.92 37.26
C ASP A 751 -1.95 -17.72 37.81
N TRP A 752 -2.49 -17.84 39.02
CA TRP A 752 -3.27 -16.82 39.73
C TRP A 752 -2.93 -16.80 41.22
N ILE A 753 -2.95 -15.61 41.82
CA ILE A 753 -2.92 -15.46 43.29
C ILE A 753 -4.35 -15.25 43.78
N GLY A 754 -4.82 -16.07 44.71
CA GLY A 754 -6.11 -15.88 45.39
C GLY A 754 -5.93 -15.21 46.75
N VAL A 755 -6.76 -14.23 47.09
CA VAL A 755 -6.78 -13.59 48.41
C VAL A 755 -8.17 -13.66 49.00
N THR A 756 -8.27 -13.91 50.30
CA THR A 756 -9.52 -13.86 51.05
C THR A 756 -9.78 -12.42 51.51
N GLY A 757 -10.91 -11.87 51.09
CA GLY A 757 -11.36 -10.51 51.36
C GLY A 757 -12.70 -10.51 52.08
N LEU A 758 -12.75 -11.17 53.24
CA LEU A 758 -13.96 -11.30 54.08
C LEU A 758 -13.92 -10.30 55.24
N ASN A 759 -14.96 -9.49 55.37
CA ASN A 759 -15.15 -8.58 56.49
C ASN A 759 -16.11 -9.20 57.53
N TYR A 760 -15.55 -9.65 58.66
CA TYR A 760 -16.29 -10.35 59.71
C TYR A 760 -17.06 -9.42 60.68
N GLU A 761 -17.01 -8.09 60.50
CA GLU A 761 -17.74 -7.12 61.34
C GLU A 761 -17.55 -7.38 62.85
N GLN A 762 -18.63 -7.57 63.62
CA GLN A 762 -18.56 -7.80 65.06
C GLN A 762 -17.91 -9.13 65.48
N PHE A 763 -17.65 -10.04 64.53
CA PHE A 763 -17.08 -11.36 64.82
C PHE A 763 -15.55 -11.42 64.66
N ASN A 764 -14.88 -10.30 64.32
CA ASN A 764 -13.42 -10.26 64.42
C ASN A 764 -12.94 -9.90 65.84
N PRO A 765 -11.70 -10.25 66.23
CA PRO A 765 -11.20 -10.04 67.59
C PRO A 765 -11.17 -8.57 68.05
N GLN A 766 -11.20 -7.62 67.12
CA GLN A 766 -11.18 -6.18 67.39
C GLN A 766 -12.59 -5.56 67.44
N ASN A 767 -13.64 -6.33 67.12
CA ASN A 767 -15.04 -5.87 67.01
C ASN A 767 -15.21 -4.62 66.12
N GLN A 768 -14.47 -4.56 65.00
CA GLN A 768 -14.41 -3.41 64.08
C GLN A 768 -14.84 -3.77 62.67
N SER A 769 -15.39 -2.81 61.91
CA SER A 769 -15.63 -3.02 60.47
C SER A 769 -14.36 -2.64 59.70
N TYR A 770 -13.93 -3.50 58.76
CA TYR A 770 -12.79 -3.20 57.90
C TYR A 770 -13.23 -2.95 56.47
N SER A 771 -12.75 -1.88 55.87
CA SER A 771 -12.89 -1.65 54.44
C SER A 771 -12.07 -2.68 53.65
N PHE A 772 -12.48 -2.96 52.40
CA PHE A 772 -11.70 -3.82 51.50
C PHE A 772 -10.24 -3.35 51.33
N GLU A 773 -10.01 -2.03 51.33
CA GLU A 773 -8.67 -1.48 51.19
C GLU A 773 -7.79 -1.85 52.38
N GLU A 774 -8.29 -1.80 53.61
CA GLU A 774 -7.54 -2.18 54.81
C GLU A 774 -7.17 -3.67 54.79
N ILE A 775 -8.05 -4.52 54.25
CA ILE A 775 -7.81 -5.97 54.12
C ILE A 775 -6.76 -6.25 53.03
N TYR A 776 -6.85 -5.59 51.86
CA TYR A 776 -6.03 -5.93 50.69
C TYR A 776 -4.69 -5.18 50.61
N GLN A 777 -4.60 -3.96 51.14
CA GLN A 777 -3.42 -3.10 51.04
C GLN A 777 -2.12 -3.77 51.54
N PRO A 778 -2.11 -4.58 52.62
CA PRO A 778 -0.91 -5.31 53.04
C PRO A 778 -0.38 -6.28 51.98
N PHE A 779 -1.27 -6.95 51.22
CA PHE A 779 -0.89 -7.82 50.12
C PHE A 779 -0.34 -7.03 48.92
N HIS A 780 -1.04 -5.95 48.55
CA HIS A 780 -0.62 -5.06 47.45
C HIS A 780 0.82 -4.51 47.60
N LYS A 781 1.26 -4.30 48.85
CA LYS A 781 2.62 -3.81 49.15
C LYS A 781 3.72 -4.84 48.90
N LYS A 782 3.41 -6.15 48.84
CA LYS A 782 4.40 -7.23 48.64
C LYS A 782 4.93 -7.27 47.22
N ALA A 783 6.23 -7.54 47.06
CA ALA A 783 6.87 -7.61 45.75
C ALA A 783 6.27 -8.69 44.83
N ILE A 784 5.82 -9.82 45.40
CA ILE A 784 5.19 -10.93 44.67
C ILE A 784 3.94 -10.49 43.88
N PHE A 785 3.15 -9.55 44.42
CA PHE A 785 1.95 -9.03 43.78
C PHE A 785 2.26 -8.08 42.61
N ARG A 786 3.52 -7.69 42.42
CA ARG A 786 4.00 -6.87 41.29
C ARG A 786 4.73 -7.69 40.22
N LEU A 787 4.80 -9.02 40.36
CA LEU A 787 5.44 -9.92 39.39
C LEU A 787 4.66 -10.11 38.08
N GLY A 788 3.47 -9.51 37.96
CA GLY A 788 2.58 -9.63 36.79
C GLY A 788 1.72 -10.89 36.78
N ILE A 789 1.58 -11.59 37.92
CA ILE A 789 0.60 -12.68 38.09
C ILE A 789 -0.77 -12.05 38.42
N PRO A 790 -1.86 -12.42 37.74
CA PRO A 790 -3.18 -11.88 38.03
C PRO A 790 -3.67 -12.32 39.41
N VAL A 791 -4.31 -11.39 40.12
CA VAL A 791 -4.88 -11.64 41.45
C VAL A 791 -6.39 -11.81 41.36
N MET A 792 -6.93 -12.76 42.10
CA MET A 792 -8.37 -12.88 42.35
C MET A 792 -8.66 -12.72 43.85
N ILE A 793 -9.76 -12.06 44.18
CA ILE A 793 -10.31 -12.15 45.54
C ILE A 793 -11.13 -13.43 45.59
N ALA A 794 -10.51 -14.52 46.06
CA ALA A 794 -11.02 -15.88 45.99
C ALA A 794 -12.28 -16.11 46.85
N GLU A 795 -12.43 -15.29 47.89
CA GLU A 795 -13.59 -15.22 48.77
C GLU A 795 -13.80 -13.75 49.14
N MET A 796 -14.94 -13.16 48.76
CA MET A 796 -15.26 -11.76 49.02
C MET A 796 -16.66 -11.64 49.60
N GLY A 797 -16.79 -10.91 50.71
CA GLY A 797 -18.05 -10.78 51.42
C GLY A 797 -17.91 -9.93 52.69
N SER A 798 -19.04 -9.46 53.21
CA SER A 798 -19.12 -8.75 54.48
C SER A 798 -20.29 -9.30 55.28
N LEU A 799 -20.14 -9.46 56.58
CA LEU A 799 -21.26 -9.76 57.47
C LEU A 799 -22.13 -8.50 57.70
N ARG A 800 -23.30 -8.68 58.30
CA ARG A 800 -24.28 -7.61 58.55
C ARG A 800 -24.02 -6.93 59.91
N LYS A 801 -23.89 -5.60 59.90
CA LYS A 801 -23.91 -4.74 61.09
C LYS A 801 -25.17 -3.86 61.09
N THR A 802 -25.68 -3.47 62.25
CA THR A 802 -26.74 -2.46 62.39
C THR A 802 -26.24 -1.11 61.86
N GLY A 803 -26.70 -0.70 60.67
CA GLY A 803 -26.50 0.65 60.11
C GLY A 803 -25.92 0.71 58.68
N GLU A 804 -25.08 -0.24 58.27
CA GLU A 804 -24.51 -0.28 56.90
C GLU A 804 -24.93 -1.56 56.16
N LYS A 805 -25.43 -1.43 54.93
CA LYS A 805 -25.90 -2.58 54.14
C LYS A 805 -24.69 -3.31 53.52
N GLN A 806 -24.61 -4.64 53.64
CA GLN A 806 -23.57 -5.50 53.03
C GLN A 806 -23.32 -5.17 51.54
N GLU A 807 -24.37 -4.76 50.84
CA GLU A 807 -24.36 -4.33 49.44
C GLU A 807 -23.48 -3.10 49.18
N ILE A 808 -23.45 -2.14 50.11
CA ILE A 808 -22.65 -0.91 50.01
C ILE A 808 -21.17 -1.26 50.13
N TRP A 809 -20.81 -2.12 51.08
CA TRP A 809 -19.44 -2.59 51.26
C TRP A 809 -18.94 -3.30 49.98
N VAL A 810 -19.73 -4.25 49.46
CA VAL A 810 -19.38 -5.01 48.24
C VAL A 810 -19.26 -4.08 47.02
N LYS A 811 -20.19 -3.15 46.82
CA LYS A 811 -20.14 -2.17 45.73
C LYS A 811 -18.90 -1.28 45.82
N THR A 812 -18.54 -0.86 47.04
CA THR A 812 -17.36 -0.03 47.30
C THR A 812 -16.08 -0.82 47.02
N ALA A 813 -15.98 -2.07 47.50
CA ALA A 813 -14.87 -2.97 47.24
C ALA A 813 -14.62 -3.13 45.73
N ILE A 814 -15.67 -3.42 44.95
CA ILE A 814 -15.58 -3.60 43.50
C ILE A 814 -15.08 -2.32 42.80
N ASN A 815 -15.55 -1.15 43.21
CA ASN A 815 -15.10 0.12 42.65
C ASN A 815 -13.62 0.35 42.92
N LYS A 816 -13.15 0.06 44.13
CA LYS A 816 -11.73 0.19 44.52
C LYS A 816 -10.84 -0.81 43.81
N ILE A 817 -11.29 -2.05 43.65
CA ILE A 817 -10.60 -3.06 42.84
C ILE A 817 -10.35 -2.53 41.43
N LYS A 818 -11.38 -1.95 40.77
CA LYS A 818 -11.26 -1.47 39.39
C LYS A 818 -10.39 -0.22 39.24
N SER A 819 -10.41 0.68 40.22
CA SER A 819 -9.73 1.99 40.11
C SER A 819 -8.31 2.00 40.67
N LYS A 820 -8.02 1.22 41.73
CA LYS A 820 -6.78 1.32 42.51
C LYS A 820 -5.87 0.08 42.41
N TYR A 821 -6.42 -1.10 42.14
CA TYR A 821 -5.69 -2.37 42.17
C TYR A 821 -5.73 -3.09 40.79
N PRO A 822 -5.00 -2.61 39.78
CA PRO A 822 -5.05 -3.13 38.41
C PRO A 822 -4.53 -4.57 38.23
N GLU A 823 -3.84 -5.12 39.24
CA GLU A 823 -3.43 -6.52 39.35
C GLU A 823 -4.59 -7.45 39.73
N VAL A 824 -5.63 -6.93 40.41
CA VAL A 824 -6.84 -7.70 40.73
C VAL A 824 -7.70 -7.77 39.48
N ARG A 825 -7.94 -9.00 39.01
CA ARG A 825 -8.61 -9.32 37.75
C ARG A 825 -9.83 -10.22 37.93
N ALA A 826 -10.10 -10.67 39.15
CA ALA A 826 -11.34 -11.34 39.47
C ALA A 826 -11.75 -11.15 40.94
N TYR A 827 -13.03 -11.33 41.24
CA TYR A 827 -13.50 -11.58 42.61
C TYR A 827 -14.58 -12.64 42.59
N ILE A 828 -14.67 -13.42 43.67
CA ILE A 828 -15.68 -14.44 43.87
C ILE A 828 -16.49 -14.04 45.09
N LEU A 829 -17.80 -13.81 44.92
CA LEU A 829 -18.71 -13.53 46.02
C LEU A 829 -18.94 -14.81 46.82
N PHE A 830 -18.57 -14.79 48.10
CA PHE A 830 -18.85 -15.88 49.02
C PHE A 830 -20.27 -15.73 49.54
N ASN A 831 -21.26 -16.32 48.85
CA ASN A 831 -22.68 -16.08 49.08
C ASN A 831 -23.36 -17.33 49.68
N SER A 832 -23.07 -17.60 50.95
CA SER A 832 -23.53 -18.78 51.70
C SER A 832 -24.07 -18.39 53.07
N SER A 833 -25.16 -19.03 53.50
CA SER A 833 -25.66 -18.96 54.89
C SER A 833 -25.34 -20.23 55.69
N LEU A 834 -24.40 -21.03 55.18
CA LEU A 834 -24.07 -22.37 55.67
C LEU A 834 -22.61 -22.46 56.15
N ASP A 835 -21.93 -21.33 56.31
CA ASP A 835 -20.54 -21.27 56.72
C ASP A 835 -20.40 -21.48 58.24
N LYS A 836 -19.58 -22.46 58.62
CA LYS A 836 -19.37 -22.89 60.01
C LYS A 836 -18.08 -22.33 60.63
N ASN A 837 -17.30 -21.56 59.86
CA ASN A 837 -15.98 -21.10 60.27
C ASN A 837 -16.05 -19.82 61.12
N MET A 838 -16.48 -19.97 62.38
CA MET A 838 -16.52 -18.87 63.35
C MET A 838 -15.09 -18.42 63.75
N PRO A 839 -14.71 -17.14 63.63
CA PRO A 839 -13.35 -16.66 63.93
C PRO A 839 -12.91 -16.85 65.40
N ASP A 840 -13.86 -16.94 66.32
CA ASP A 840 -13.66 -17.15 67.76
C ASP A 840 -13.70 -18.63 68.18
N GLY A 841 -13.93 -19.54 67.22
CA GLY A 841 -14.05 -20.98 67.47
C GLY A 841 -15.38 -21.44 68.08
N SER A 842 -16.38 -20.55 68.19
CA SER A 842 -17.72 -20.89 68.67
C SER A 842 -18.51 -21.74 67.65
N ILE A 843 -19.60 -22.37 68.12
CA ILE A 843 -20.50 -23.16 67.25
C ILE A 843 -21.61 -22.24 66.73
N GLY A 844 -21.64 -21.99 65.42
CA GLY A 844 -22.63 -21.13 64.78
C GLY A 844 -22.58 -21.21 63.25
N LEU A 845 -23.49 -20.47 62.59
CA LEU A 845 -23.49 -20.28 61.14
C LEU A 845 -23.38 -18.79 60.81
N LEU A 846 -22.44 -18.45 59.92
CA LEU A 846 -22.29 -17.11 59.37
C LEU A 846 -23.15 -16.95 58.11
N ASP A 847 -23.90 -15.84 58.04
CA ASP A 847 -24.71 -15.50 56.87
C ASP A 847 -24.06 -14.44 55.99
N TRP A 848 -23.50 -14.90 54.88
CA TRP A 848 -22.86 -14.09 53.86
C TRP A 848 -23.79 -13.79 52.67
N LYS A 849 -25.07 -14.19 52.71
CA LYS A 849 -26.00 -13.98 51.60
C LYS A 849 -26.28 -12.49 51.38
N LEU A 850 -26.15 -12.06 50.12
CA LEU A 850 -26.53 -10.71 49.70
C LEU A 850 -28.02 -10.65 49.34
N GLU A 851 -28.75 -9.69 49.90
CA GLU A 851 -30.15 -9.42 49.56
C GLU A 851 -30.29 -8.86 48.13
N ASN A 852 -29.41 -7.94 47.72
CA ASN A 852 -29.29 -7.46 46.33
C ASN A 852 -27.86 -7.55 45.79
N MET A 853 -27.71 -8.16 44.62
CA MET A 853 -26.41 -8.24 43.94
C MET A 853 -26.15 -6.98 43.10
N PRO A 854 -24.91 -6.44 43.10
CA PRO A 854 -24.56 -5.32 42.24
C PRO A 854 -24.62 -5.70 40.75
N LYS A 855 -25.14 -4.78 39.90
CA LYS A 855 -25.15 -4.92 38.43
C LYS A 855 -23.76 -4.73 37.85
N ILE A 856 -23.18 -5.76 37.23
CA ILE A 856 -21.77 -5.73 36.83
C ILE A 856 -21.57 -6.26 35.41
N LYS A 857 -20.92 -5.43 34.58
CA LYS A 857 -20.40 -5.81 33.27
C LYS A 857 -19.02 -6.46 33.44
N ALA A 858 -19.00 -7.77 33.55
CA ALA A 858 -17.85 -8.65 33.41
C ALA A 858 -18.23 -9.75 32.40
N GLY A 859 -17.25 -10.38 31.77
CA GLY A 859 -17.60 -11.42 30.80
C GLY A 859 -16.44 -11.99 30.02
N LEU A 860 -16.36 -13.32 30.03
CA LEU A 860 -15.65 -14.09 29.02
C LEU A 860 -16.38 -14.05 27.67
N PRO A 861 -15.66 -14.21 26.53
CA PRO A 861 -16.32 -14.43 25.23
C PRO A 861 -17.25 -15.64 25.32
N LYS A 862 -18.47 -15.53 24.77
CA LYS A 862 -19.39 -16.67 24.68
C LYS A 862 -18.73 -17.81 23.89
N GLN A 863 -18.63 -18.99 24.50
CA GLN A 863 -18.07 -20.19 23.87
C GLN A 863 -19.20 -21.15 23.46
N LYS A 864 -19.04 -21.81 22.30
CA LYS A 864 -19.87 -22.96 21.92
C LYS A 864 -19.19 -24.23 22.41
N TYR A 865 -19.80 -24.91 23.38
CA TYR A 865 -19.30 -26.17 23.91
C TYR A 865 -19.98 -27.35 23.23
N THR A 866 -19.20 -28.34 22.78
CA THR A 866 -19.74 -29.65 22.39
C THR A 866 -20.03 -30.45 23.67
N PRO A 867 -21.22 -31.06 23.83
CA PRO A 867 -21.53 -31.91 24.99
C PRO A 867 -20.43 -32.96 25.20
N LEU A 868 -20.07 -33.21 26.47
CA LEU A 868 -19.12 -34.26 26.82
C LEU A 868 -19.77 -35.63 26.59
N ILE A 869 -19.73 -36.13 25.35
CA ILE A 869 -19.95 -37.55 25.09
C ILE A 869 -18.70 -38.28 25.56
N GLN A 870 -18.88 -39.33 26.35
CA GLN A 870 -17.83 -40.24 26.81
C GLN A 870 -17.08 -40.77 25.57
N ARG A 871 -15.98 -40.11 25.21
CA ARG A 871 -15.16 -40.54 24.07
C ARG A 871 -14.36 -41.75 24.51
N ASN A 872 -14.63 -42.87 23.86
CA ASN A 872 -13.71 -43.99 23.82
C ASN A 872 -12.32 -43.47 23.46
N MET A 873 -11.33 -43.87 24.26
CA MET A 873 -9.93 -43.61 24.00
C MET A 873 -9.61 -44.12 22.60
N ILE A 874 -9.33 -43.21 21.67
CA ILE A 874 -8.72 -43.58 20.39
C ILE A 874 -7.31 -44.03 20.75
N THR A 875 -7.07 -45.33 20.68
CA THR A 875 -5.75 -45.94 20.71
C THR A 875 -4.96 -45.41 19.53
N ALA A 876 -3.89 -44.68 19.82
CA ALA A 876 -2.86 -44.37 18.84
C ALA A 876 -2.25 -45.69 18.38
N THR A 877 -2.62 -46.13 17.18
CA THR A 877 -1.95 -47.23 16.48
C THR A 877 -1.29 -46.66 15.24
N ASP A 878 -0.04 -47.08 15.07
CA ASP A 878 0.84 -46.98 13.92
C ASP A 878 1.28 -45.58 13.46
N ILE A 879 2.22 -45.01 14.23
CA ILE A 879 3.21 -44.08 13.67
C ILE A 879 4.38 -44.94 13.17
N VAL A 880 4.49 -45.05 11.85
CA VAL A 880 5.67 -45.60 11.18
C VAL A 880 6.90 -44.82 11.64
N SER A 881 7.82 -45.50 12.32
CA SER A 881 9.12 -44.97 12.74
C SER A 881 10.03 -44.79 11.52
N THR A 882 9.91 -43.64 10.85
CA THR A 882 11.03 -43.12 10.07
C THR A 882 12.02 -42.48 11.03
N ASP A 883 13.31 -42.79 10.87
CA ASP A 883 14.43 -42.29 11.66
C ASP A 883 14.56 -40.77 11.50
N SER A 884 13.73 -40.04 12.24
CA SER A 884 13.46 -38.61 12.11
C SER A 884 14.59 -37.72 12.65
N SER A 885 15.54 -38.31 13.39
CA SER A 885 16.79 -37.68 13.81
C SER A 885 17.69 -37.26 12.62
N LYS A 886 17.38 -37.77 11.42
CA LYS A 886 18.11 -37.49 10.18
C LYS A 886 17.47 -36.42 9.28
N MET A 887 16.27 -35.93 9.62
CA MET A 887 15.58 -34.93 8.79
C MET A 887 16.28 -33.58 8.85
N PHE A 888 16.50 -32.95 7.68
CA PHE A 888 17.30 -31.72 7.51
C PHE A 888 18.80 -31.83 7.80
N LEU A 889 19.36 -33.04 7.96
CA LEU A 889 20.81 -33.23 8.05
C LEU A 889 21.52 -32.57 6.85
N GLY A 890 22.54 -31.76 7.15
CA GLY A 890 23.32 -31.05 6.12
C GLY A 890 22.69 -29.75 5.62
N THR A 891 21.51 -29.35 6.11
CA THR A 891 20.90 -28.05 5.76
C THR A 891 21.76 -26.90 6.29
N LYS A 892 22.29 -26.09 5.38
CA LYS A 892 23.01 -24.84 5.60
C LYS A 892 22.19 -23.72 4.96
N GLY A 893 21.19 -23.27 5.70
CA GLY A 893 20.13 -22.39 5.22
C GLY A 893 20.34 -20.92 5.55
N VAL A 894 19.74 -20.03 4.76
CA VAL A 894 19.66 -18.59 5.05
C VAL A 894 18.24 -18.07 4.84
N ASN A 895 17.81 -17.10 5.66
CA ASN A 895 16.54 -16.42 5.46
C ASN A 895 16.65 -15.39 4.32
N TYR A 896 15.70 -15.40 3.38
CA TYR A 896 15.67 -14.47 2.25
C TYR A 896 14.35 -13.72 2.18
N LEU A 897 14.31 -12.58 2.88
CA LEU A 897 13.10 -11.77 3.00
C LEU A 897 13.00 -10.65 1.95
N LYS A 898 13.95 -10.50 1.00
CA LYS A 898 14.05 -9.29 0.12
C LYS A 898 12.79 -9.02 -0.69
N GLY A 899 11.94 -10.02 -0.87
CA GLY A 899 10.66 -9.88 -1.56
C GLY A 899 9.43 -9.68 -0.66
N LYS A 900 9.56 -9.74 0.67
CA LYS A 900 8.40 -9.68 1.58
C LYS A 900 7.78 -8.27 1.54
N ASN A 901 6.44 -8.18 1.43
CA ASN A 901 5.69 -6.93 1.33
C ASN A 901 6.19 -6.00 0.20
N TRP A 902 6.27 -6.52 -1.02
CA TRP A 902 6.86 -5.83 -2.19
C TRP A 902 6.36 -4.39 -2.40
N PHE A 903 5.10 -4.10 -2.08
CA PHE A 903 4.47 -2.78 -2.24
C PHE A 903 4.89 -1.76 -1.18
N LYS A 904 5.57 -2.21 -0.12
CA LYS A 904 6.12 -1.38 0.97
C LYS A 904 7.65 -1.37 0.96
N ASN A 905 8.28 -2.16 0.09
CA ASN A 905 9.72 -2.25 0.00
C ASN A 905 10.23 -1.12 -0.90
N ILE A 906 11.22 -0.36 -0.40
CA ILE A 906 11.85 0.74 -1.16
C ILE A 906 12.55 0.17 -2.42
N ASN A 907 12.96 -1.10 -2.35
CA ASN A 907 13.74 -1.78 -3.37
C ASN A 907 12.96 -3.00 -3.92
N PRO A 908 12.25 -2.89 -5.07
CA PRO A 908 11.63 -4.05 -5.68
C PRO A 908 12.72 -5.06 -6.07
N LEU A 909 12.44 -6.35 -5.83
CA LEU A 909 13.39 -7.42 -6.08
C LEU A 909 13.34 -7.82 -7.55
N THR A 910 14.49 -7.87 -8.23
CA THR A 910 14.57 -8.33 -9.62
C THR A 910 15.22 -9.71 -9.70
N LYS A 911 14.92 -10.47 -10.75
CA LYS A 911 15.54 -11.78 -11.00
C LYS A 911 17.07 -11.69 -11.06
N LYS A 912 17.62 -10.60 -11.62
CA LYS A 912 19.09 -10.35 -11.65
C LYS A 912 19.69 -10.29 -10.24
N VAL A 913 19.00 -9.64 -9.30
CA VAL A 913 19.43 -9.59 -7.90
C VAL A 913 19.32 -10.97 -7.25
N ILE A 914 18.24 -11.72 -7.50
CA ILE A 914 18.07 -13.09 -6.98
C ILE A 914 19.19 -14.00 -7.48
N VAL A 915 19.52 -13.96 -8.78
CA VAL A 915 20.63 -14.74 -9.38
C VAL A 915 21.95 -14.39 -8.72
N SER A 916 22.26 -13.10 -8.56
CA SER A 916 23.49 -12.64 -7.91
C SER A 916 23.56 -13.09 -6.44
N ASP A 917 22.47 -12.93 -5.70
CA ASP A 917 22.38 -13.32 -4.29
C ASP A 917 22.54 -14.83 -4.12
N PHE A 918 21.85 -15.65 -4.92
CA PHE A 918 21.90 -17.11 -4.82
C PHE A 918 23.27 -17.67 -5.23
N ALA A 919 23.90 -17.07 -6.24
CA ALA A 919 25.29 -17.38 -6.58
C ALA A 919 26.24 -17.06 -5.41
N ALA A 920 26.09 -15.88 -4.80
CA ALA A 920 26.89 -15.48 -3.64
C ALA A 920 26.63 -16.36 -2.41
N MET A 921 25.38 -16.77 -2.16
CA MET A 921 25.02 -17.72 -1.11
C MET A 921 25.76 -19.06 -1.28
N LYS A 922 25.83 -19.60 -2.50
CA LYS A 922 26.61 -20.82 -2.76
C LYS A 922 28.10 -20.64 -2.48
N LEU A 923 28.67 -19.48 -2.76
CA LEU A 923 30.07 -19.19 -2.41
C LEU A 923 30.30 -19.20 -0.89
N VAL A 924 29.31 -18.84 -0.08
CA VAL A 924 29.37 -18.95 1.39
C VAL A 924 29.32 -20.40 1.87
N GLY A 925 28.75 -21.31 1.05
CA GLY A 925 28.45 -22.69 1.42
C GLY A 925 26.98 -22.93 1.81
N VAL A 926 26.08 -21.98 1.52
CA VAL A 926 24.63 -22.15 1.66
C VAL A 926 24.14 -23.18 0.63
N ASN A 927 23.25 -24.06 1.05
CA ASN A 927 22.58 -25.02 0.15
C ASN A 927 21.04 -24.94 0.19
N THR A 928 20.46 -24.18 1.13
CA THR A 928 19.01 -24.02 1.30
C THR A 928 18.66 -22.55 1.51
N VAL A 929 17.54 -22.09 0.97
CA VAL A 929 17.03 -20.73 1.19
C VAL A 929 15.63 -20.82 1.79
N LYS A 930 15.41 -20.13 2.92
CA LYS A 930 14.06 -19.95 3.48
C LYS A 930 13.42 -18.72 2.88
N ILE A 931 12.30 -18.91 2.19
CA ILE A 931 11.48 -17.83 1.62
C ILE A 931 10.13 -17.79 2.33
N SER A 932 9.47 -16.63 2.34
CA SER A 932 8.13 -16.47 2.89
C SER A 932 7.13 -16.11 1.80
N GLY A 933 6.04 -16.85 1.72
CA GLY A 933 5.01 -16.65 0.71
C GLY A 933 3.57 -16.81 1.24
N PRO A 934 2.56 -16.67 0.36
CA PRO A 934 2.69 -16.43 -1.09
C PRO A 934 3.30 -15.07 -1.44
N ASN A 935 4.11 -15.03 -2.50
CA ASN A 935 4.80 -13.83 -2.95
C ASN A 935 4.78 -13.69 -4.49
N ILE A 936 4.73 -12.45 -4.98
CA ILE A 936 4.80 -12.16 -6.42
C ILE A 936 6.11 -12.66 -7.06
N TYR A 937 7.17 -12.78 -6.26
CA TYR A 937 8.49 -13.24 -6.69
C TYR A 937 8.69 -14.76 -6.66
N ASP A 938 7.71 -15.55 -6.20
CA ASP A 938 7.88 -17.00 -5.99
C ASP A 938 8.37 -17.70 -7.27
N ARG A 939 7.76 -17.39 -8.42
CA ARG A 939 8.17 -17.96 -9.71
C ARG A 939 9.64 -17.69 -10.03
N SER A 940 10.09 -16.44 -9.89
CA SER A 940 11.48 -16.06 -10.14
C SER A 940 12.44 -16.69 -9.12
N MET A 941 12.04 -16.77 -7.83
CA MET A 941 12.87 -17.39 -6.79
C MET A 941 13.03 -18.90 -7.00
N LEU A 942 11.94 -19.62 -7.32
CA LEU A 942 11.95 -21.06 -7.55
C LEU A 942 12.75 -21.44 -8.80
N ASP A 943 12.59 -20.70 -9.90
CA ASP A 943 13.36 -20.91 -11.14
C ASP A 943 14.87 -20.68 -10.91
N VAL A 944 15.24 -19.59 -10.22
CA VAL A 944 16.64 -19.32 -9.90
C VAL A 944 17.21 -20.33 -8.90
N ALA A 945 16.42 -20.79 -7.93
CA ALA A 945 16.80 -21.87 -7.01
C ALA A 945 17.14 -23.15 -7.77
N LYS A 946 16.26 -23.53 -8.73
CA LYS A 946 16.46 -24.70 -9.60
C LYS A 946 17.74 -24.60 -10.41
N ASN A 947 17.97 -23.48 -11.09
CA ASN A 947 19.16 -23.26 -11.91
C ASN A 947 20.44 -23.15 -11.06
N SER A 948 20.32 -22.68 -9.82
CA SER A 948 21.43 -22.59 -8.88
C SER A 948 21.71 -23.89 -8.12
N GLY A 949 20.79 -24.86 -8.14
CA GLY A 949 20.86 -26.07 -7.32
C GLY A 949 20.75 -25.77 -5.81
N LEU A 950 19.91 -24.82 -5.43
CA LEU A 950 19.59 -24.49 -4.04
C LEU A 950 18.20 -25.03 -3.67
N ASN A 951 18.11 -25.66 -2.51
CA ASN A 951 16.83 -26.09 -1.96
C ASN A 951 16.04 -24.91 -1.38
N ILE A 952 14.72 -25.05 -1.32
CA ILE A 952 13.79 -24.05 -0.79
C ILE A 952 13.05 -24.60 0.42
N HIS A 953 13.17 -23.90 1.54
CA HIS A 953 12.34 -24.08 2.72
C HIS A 953 11.21 -23.05 2.66
N TYR A 954 10.02 -23.47 2.22
CA TYR A 954 8.93 -22.54 1.95
C TYR A 954 8.12 -22.29 3.22
N SER A 955 8.07 -21.03 3.65
CA SER A 955 7.44 -20.64 4.91
C SER A 955 6.19 -19.79 4.73
N PHE A 956 5.22 -20.01 5.62
CA PHE A 956 3.98 -19.25 5.72
C PHE A 956 3.99 -18.47 7.03
N TRP A 957 3.84 -17.15 6.93
CA TRP A 957 3.81 -16.27 8.10
C TRP A 957 2.38 -16.10 8.60
N ILE A 958 2.14 -16.37 9.88
CA ILE A 958 0.82 -16.18 10.49
C ILE A 958 0.73 -14.75 11.05
N PRO A 959 -0.30 -13.95 10.69
CA PRO A 959 -0.41 -12.59 11.21
C PRO A 959 -0.61 -12.53 12.73
N GLU A 960 0.23 -11.76 13.43
CA GLU A 960 0.30 -11.66 14.91
C GLU A 960 -0.97 -11.07 15.55
N ALA A 961 -1.76 -10.31 14.79
CA ALA A 961 -2.98 -9.65 15.28
C ALA A 961 -4.20 -10.60 15.35
N LEU A 962 -4.11 -11.81 14.79
CA LEU A 962 -5.25 -12.72 14.66
C LEU A 962 -5.70 -13.27 16.01
N ARG A 963 -7.00 -13.15 16.28
CA ARG A 963 -7.63 -13.76 17.45
C ARG A 963 -8.32 -15.04 17.01
N PHE A 964 -7.77 -16.18 17.42
CA PHE A 964 -8.24 -17.49 16.97
C PHE A 964 -9.69 -17.82 17.32
N ILE A 965 -10.25 -17.13 18.32
CA ILE A 965 -11.66 -17.26 18.69
C ILE A 965 -12.60 -16.34 17.89
N LYS A 966 -12.15 -15.13 17.52
CA LYS A 966 -13.02 -14.07 16.95
C LYS A 966 -12.86 -13.87 15.44
N ASN A 967 -11.70 -14.19 14.89
CA ASN A 967 -11.31 -13.84 13.52
C ASN A 967 -11.44 -15.05 12.57
N GLU A 968 -12.56 -15.78 12.64
CA GLU A 968 -12.77 -17.02 11.88
C GLU A 968 -12.65 -16.82 10.36
N ARG A 969 -13.26 -15.75 9.83
CA ARG A 969 -13.19 -15.43 8.39
C ARG A 969 -11.75 -15.17 7.91
N GLU A 970 -10.98 -14.43 8.69
CA GLU A 970 -9.58 -14.11 8.35
C GLU A 970 -8.69 -15.36 8.43
N LEU A 971 -8.89 -16.21 9.43
CA LEU A 971 -8.20 -17.50 9.54
C LEU A 971 -8.52 -18.45 8.40
N ASN A 972 -9.77 -18.47 7.93
CA ASN A 972 -10.16 -19.25 6.77
C ASN A 972 -9.46 -18.73 5.51
N ASN A 973 -9.38 -17.41 5.31
CA ASN A 973 -8.62 -16.82 4.20
C ASN A 973 -7.13 -17.17 4.26
N VAL A 974 -6.51 -17.12 5.44
CA VAL A 974 -5.11 -17.54 5.62
C VAL A 974 -4.93 -19.00 5.24
N SER A 975 -5.83 -19.88 5.68
CA SER A 975 -5.78 -21.31 5.37
C SER A 975 -5.94 -21.56 3.87
N MET A 976 -6.92 -20.91 3.23
CA MET A 976 -7.14 -21.02 1.78
C MET A 976 -5.90 -20.59 0.99
N ASN A 977 -5.31 -19.45 1.33
CA ASN A 977 -4.10 -18.95 0.67
C ASN A 977 -2.92 -19.93 0.80
N ILE A 978 -2.72 -20.52 1.99
CA ILE A 978 -1.67 -21.53 2.21
C ILE A 978 -1.95 -22.76 1.35
N LEU A 979 -3.17 -23.29 1.38
CA LEU A 979 -3.54 -24.50 0.65
C LEU A 979 -3.47 -24.30 -0.88
N GLU A 980 -3.88 -23.15 -1.41
CA GLU A 980 -3.75 -22.81 -2.83
C GLU A 980 -2.28 -22.71 -3.26
N THR A 981 -1.43 -22.10 -2.43
CA THR A 981 0.01 -22.02 -2.68
C THR A 981 0.63 -23.41 -2.77
N ILE A 982 0.27 -24.30 -1.83
CA ILE A 982 0.76 -25.68 -1.80
C ILE A 982 0.25 -26.46 -3.02
N LYS A 983 -1.03 -26.33 -3.38
CA LYS A 983 -1.58 -26.94 -4.61
C LYS A 983 -0.83 -26.49 -5.87
N THR A 984 -0.44 -25.22 -5.93
CA THR A 984 0.27 -24.63 -7.06
C THR A 984 1.70 -25.15 -7.17
N TYR A 985 2.41 -25.29 -6.05
CA TYR A 985 3.84 -25.61 -6.03
C TYR A 985 4.19 -27.02 -5.54
N LYS A 986 3.20 -27.91 -5.33
CA LYS A 986 3.45 -29.30 -4.91
C LYS A 986 4.33 -30.10 -5.89
N ASP A 987 4.41 -29.69 -7.16
CA ASP A 987 5.21 -30.41 -8.15
C ASP A 987 6.63 -29.82 -8.29
N GLU A 988 6.98 -28.78 -7.50
CA GLU A 988 8.30 -28.15 -7.53
C GLU A 988 9.33 -28.90 -6.67
N PRO A 989 10.32 -29.58 -7.28
CA PRO A 989 11.25 -30.45 -6.55
C PRO A 989 12.22 -29.67 -5.65
N GLN A 990 12.44 -28.39 -5.92
CA GLN A 990 13.31 -27.55 -5.09
C GLN A 990 12.69 -27.22 -3.73
N ILE A 991 11.36 -27.28 -3.59
CA ILE A 991 10.71 -27.10 -2.29
C ILE A 991 10.89 -28.40 -1.50
N VAL A 992 11.71 -28.37 -0.45
CA VAL A 992 12.03 -29.54 0.36
C VAL A 992 11.11 -29.70 1.59
N SER A 993 10.41 -28.64 1.98
CA SER A 993 9.49 -28.65 3.12
C SER A 993 8.57 -27.43 3.18
N TRP A 994 7.42 -27.61 3.81
CA TRP A 994 6.47 -26.56 4.18
C TRP A 994 6.65 -26.17 5.65
N ASN A 995 6.67 -24.89 5.95
CA ASN A 995 6.88 -24.38 7.30
C ASN A 995 5.78 -23.40 7.72
N ILE A 996 5.12 -23.69 8.83
CA ILE A 996 4.28 -22.72 9.52
C ILE A 996 5.21 -21.91 10.44
N SER A 997 5.57 -20.71 10.00
CA SER A 997 6.64 -19.89 10.58
C SER A 997 6.12 -18.97 11.70
N ASN A 998 7.06 -18.48 12.53
CA ASN A 998 6.91 -17.61 13.72
C ASN A 998 6.61 -18.37 15.03
N ASN A 999 6.42 -17.65 16.13
CA ASN A 999 6.18 -18.20 17.48
C ASN A 999 4.74 -17.93 17.97
N THR A 1000 3.74 -18.07 17.08
CA THR A 1000 2.31 -17.78 17.35
C THR A 1000 1.84 -18.29 18.71
N LEU A 1001 2.15 -19.55 19.07
CA LEU A 1001 1.70 -20.14 20.33
C LEU A 1001 2.26 -19.39 21.55
N GLN A 1002 3.55 -19.06 21.54
CA GLN A 1002 4.22 -18.31 22.60
C GLN A 1002 3.76 -16.84 22.62
N GLU A 1003 3.47 -16.24 21.48
CA GLU A 1003 2.91 -14.89 21.40
C GLU A 1003 1.53 -14.80 22.08
N LEU A 1004 0.71 -15.84 22.00
CA LEU A 1004 -0.55 -15.90 22.76
C LEU A 1004 -0.29 -15.78 24.27
N GLU A 1005 0.77 -16.40 24.79
CA GLU A 1005 1.15 -16.31 26.21
C GLU A 1005 1.57 -14.89 26.60
N CYS A 1006 2.18 -14.13 25.69
CA CYS A 1006 2.48 -12.71 25.88
C CYS A 1006 1.23 -11.83 25.86
N ASN A 1007 0.21 -12.25 25.11
CA ASN A 1007 -0.98 -11.44 24.86
C ASN A 1007 -2.14 -11.69 25.83
N TYR A 1008 -2.23 -12.87 26.45
CA TYR A 1008 -3.39 -13.28 27.25
C TYR A 1008 -3.00 -13.84 28.65
N TYR A 1009 -3.93 -13.71 29.60
CA TYR A 1009 -3.92 -14.46 30.86
C TYR A 1009 -4.80 -15.71 30.74
N LYS A 1010 -4.52 -16.77 31.51
CA LYS A 1010 -5.49 -17.86 31.68
C LYS A 1010 -6.72 -17.31 32.41
N PRO A 1011 -7.96 -17.67 32.04
CA PRO A 1011 -8.36 -18.77 31.15
C PRO A 1011 -8.39 -18.43 29.65
N GLU A 1012 -8.42 -17.15 29.27
CA GLU A 1012 -8.54 -16.72 27.87
C GLU A 1012 -7.41 -17.27 26.99
N LEU A 1013 -6.19 -17.32 27.52
CA LEU A 1013 -5.04 -17.96 26.89
C LEU A 1013 -5.34 -19.40 26.46
N LEU A 1014 -5.93 -20.22 27.34
CA LEU A 1014 -6.21 -21.62 27.06
C LEU A 1014 -7.22 -21.77 25.93
N TYR A 1015 -8.25 -20.91 25.88
CA TYR A 1015 -9.21 -20.91 24.77
C TYR A 1015 -8.55 -20.52 23.43
N GLN A 1016 -7.67 -19.52 23.43
CA GLN A 1016 -6.93 -19.13 22.22
C GLN A 1016 -6.00 -20.25 21.76
N GLN A 1017 -5.29 -20.90 22.69
CA GLN A 1017 -4.41 -22.04 22.39
C GLN A 1017 -5.19 -23.23 21.82
N GLN A 1018 -6.35 -23.57 22.40
CA GLN A 1018 -7.20 -24.64 21.89
C GLN A 1018 -7.75 -24.33 20.48
N ALA A 1019 -8.17 -23.08 20.24
CA ALA A 1019 -8.61 -22.65 18.92
C ALA A 1019 -7.46 -22.69 17.89
N TYR A 1020 -6.27 -22.24 18.28
CA TYR A 1020 -5.04 -22.36 17.48
C TYR A 1020 -4.71 -23.81 17.14
N PHE A 1021 -4.73 -24.74 18.11
CA PHE A 1021 -4.45 -26.15 17.85
C PHE A 1021 -5.47 -26.79 16.91
N ARG A 1022 -6.75 -26.48 17.07
CA ARG A 1022 -7.79 -26.97 16.15
C ARG A 1022 -7.58 -26.46 14.73
N TRP A 1023 -7.32 -25.16 14.59
CA TRP A 1023 -7.04 -24.53 13.31
C TRP A 1023 -5.78 -25.13 12.66
N LEU A 1024 -4.67 -25.21 13.41
CA LEU A 1024 -3.40 -25.75 12.94
C LEU A 1024 -3.54 -27.22 12.53
N ARG A 1025 -4.25 -28.03 13.32
CA ARG A 1025 -4.50 -29.44 13.00
C ARG A 1025 -5.27 -29.59 11.70
N ASN A 1026 -6.37 -28.86 11.55
CA ASN A 1026 -7.16 -28.89 10.32
C ASN A 1026 -6.31 -28.47 9.12
N LEU A 1027 -5.53 -27.40 9.24
CA LEU A 1027 -4.64 -26.93 8.18
C LEU A 1027 -3.62 -28.00 7.80
N ILE A 1028 -2.89 -28.58 8.76
CA ILE A 1028 -1.83 -29.57 8.49
C ILE A 1028 -2.41 -30.86 7.91
N GLN A 1029 -3.59 -31.30 8.37
CA GLN A 1029 -4.29 -32.44 7.77
C GLN A 1029 -4.62 -32.20 6.29
N GLU A 1030 -5.12 -31.01 5.94
CA GLU A 1030 -5.38 -30.66 4.54
C GLU A 1030 -4.09 -30.53 3.72
N ILE A 1031 -3.01 -29.98 4.30
CA ILE A 1031 -1.69 -29.96 3.66
C ILE A 1031 -1.23 -31.39 3.33
N LYS A 1032 -1.32 -32.31 4.30
CA LYS A 1032 -0.92 -33.71 4.11
C LYS A 1032 -1.80 -34.47 3.11
N LYS A 1033 -3.07 -34.07 2.93
CA LYS A 1033 -3.92 -34.61 1.86
C LYS A 1033 -3.47 -34.14 0.47
N ILE A 1034 -3.03 -32.89 0.34
CA ILE A 1034 -2.58 -32.31 -0.94
C ILE A 1034 -1.17 -32.77 -1.29
N ASP A 1035 -0.27 -32.81 -0.31
CA ASP A 1035 1.15 -33.15 -0.45
C ASP A 1035 1.60 -34.04 0.71
N PRO A 1036 1.36 -35.36 0.63
CA PRO A 1036 1.69 -36.30 1.70
C PRO A 1036 3.20 -36.53 1.86
N LYS A 1037 4.01 -36.23 0.83
CA LYS A 1037 5.43 -36.56 0.79
C LYS A 1037 6.30 -35.53 1.50
N ARG A 1038 5.97 -34.24 1.39
CA ARG A 1038 6.81 -33.18 1.99
C ARG A 1038 6.63 -33.08 3.49
N ILE A 1039 7.73 -32.71 4.13
CA ILE A 1039 7.80 -32.42 5.55
C ILE A 1039 7.04 -31.12 5.84
N VAL A 1040 6.21 -31.14 6.87
CA VAL A 1040 5.51 -29.98 7.43
C VAL A 1040 6.11 -29.70 8.81
N SER A 1041 6.73 -28.53 8.95
CA SER A 1041 7.31 -28.07 10.22
C SER A 1041 6.56 -26.88 10.82
N VAL A 1042 6.65 -26.76 12.13
CA VAL A 1042 6.09 -25.62 12.89
C VAL A 1042 7.19 -24.97 13.71
N ASP A 1043 7.33 -23.66 13.58
CA ASP A 1043 8.33 -22.90 14.30
C ASP A 1043 7.94 -22.69 15.78
N VAL A 1044 8.93 -22.72 16.67
CA VAL A 1044 8.79 -22.52 18.12
C VAL A 1044 9.99 -21.77 18.67
N ALA A 1045 9.75 -20.76 19.52
CA ALA A 1045 10.80 -20.04 20.22
C ALA A 1045 11.43 -20.90 21.32
N VAL A 1046 12.77 -20.92 21.40
CA VAL A 1046 13.49 -21.65 22.44
C VAL A 1046 13.44 -20.89 23.76
N THR A 1047 12.65 -21.43 24.67
CA THR A 1047 12.46 -20.98 26.05
C THR A 1047 12.91 -22.07 27.02
N SER A 1048 12.91 -21.79 28.33
CA SER A 1048 13.32 -22.76 29.36
C SER A 1048 12.45 -24.03 29.39
N ASN A 1049 11.21 -23.95 28.89
CA ASN A 1049 10.21 -25.02 28.79
C ASN A 1049 10.07 -25.64 27.40
N ILE A 1050 11.00 -25.40 26.47
CA ILE A 1050 10.88 -25.83 25.05
C ILE A 1050 10.49 -27.30 24.86
N ALA A 1051 11.12 -28.23 25.60
CA ALA A 1051 10.83 -29.66 25.49
C ALA A 1051 9.37 -29.98 25.81
N GLU A 1052 8.75 -29.23 26.70
CA GLU A 1052 7.34 -29.39 27.08
C GLU A 1052 6.44 -28.77 26.02
N THR A 1053 6.80 -27.59 25.51
CA THR A 1053 6.06 -26.91 24.44
C THR A 1053 5.95 -27.79 23.19
N VAL A 1054 7.05 -28.40 22.73
CA VAL A 1054 7.02 -29.26 21.54
C VAL A 1054 6.23 -30.54 21.76
N ASN A 1055 6.34 -31.16 22.94
CA ASN A 1055 5.55 -32.35 23.30
C ASN A 1055 4.05 -32.03 23.38
N MET A 1056 3.69 -30.88 23.95
CA MET A 1056 2.31 -30.41 23.99
C MET A 1056 1.76 -30.22 22.56
N ILE A 1057 2.48 -29.51 21.69
CA ILE A 1057 2.06 -29.30 20.30
C ILE A 1057 1.90 -30.65 19.58
N LYS A 1058 2.89 -31.55 19.69
CA LYS A 1058 2.86 -32.88 19.06
C LYS A 1058 1.68 -33.73 19.55
N SER A 1059 1.31 -33.62 20.82
CA SER A 1059 0.14 -34.33 21.38
C SER A 1059 -1.20 -33.81 20.81
N GLN A 1060 -1.28 -32.52 20.50
CA GLN A 1060 -2.50 -31.90 19.97
C GLN A 1060 -2.59 -32.01 18.45
N VAL A 1061 -1.44 -32.04 17.76
CA VAL A 1061 -1.30 -32.12 16.30
C VAL A 1061 -0.26 -33.18 15.94
N PRO A 1062 -0.62 -34.48 16.00
CA PRO A 1062 0.30 -35.58 15.70
C PRO A 1062 0.87 -35.56 14.28
N GLU A 1063 0.20 -34.89 13.35
CA GLU A 1063 0.55 -34.82 11.92
C GLU A 1063 1.78 -33.93 11.62
N ILE A 1064 2.30 -33.20 12.60
CA ILE A 1064 3.55 -32.40 12.45
C ILE A 1064 4.76 -33.33 12.38
N ASP A 1065 5.58 -33.18 11.34
CA ASP A 1065 6.76 -34.04 11.15
C ASP A 1065 7.97 -33.57 11.97
N CYS A 1066 8.18 -32.26 12.11
CA CYS A 1066 9.40 -31.68 12.69
C CYS A 1066 9.16 -30.28 13.28
N PHE A 1067 9.99 -29.85 14.25
CA PHE A 1067 9.92 -28.54 14.88
C PHE A 1067 11.06 -27.61 14.49
N GLY A 1068 10.74 -26.37 14.10
CA GLY A 1068 11.70 -25.33 13.77
C GLY A 1068 12.05 -24.48 14.99
N LEU A 1069 13.26 -24.60 15.54
CA LEU A 1069 13.67 -23.85 16.72
C LEU A 1069 14.14 -22.44 16.36
N ILE A 1070 13.54 -21.41 16.99
CA ILE A 1070 13.94 -20.00 16.89
C ILE A 1070 14.81 -19.65 18.10
N LEU A 1071 16.07 -19.28 17.87
CA LEU A 1071 17.03 -18.90 18.90
C LEU A 1071 17.07 -17.38 19.10
N SER A 1072 17.11 -16.95 20.37
CA SER A 1072 17.32 -15.53 20.73
C SER A 1072 18.76 -15.28 21.22
N ASP A 1073 19.16 -14.05 21.48
CA ASP A 1073 20.54 -13.74 21.93
C ASP A 1073 20.79 -13.97 23.44
N LYS A 1074 19.73 -14.16 24.24
CA LYS A 1074 19.76 -13.89 25.68
C LYS A 1074 19.82 -15.11 26.61
N ALA A 1075 19.75 -16.34 26.12
CA ALA A 1075 19.66 -17.52 27.00
C ALA A 1075 20.77 -18.56 26.78
N ASP A 1076 21.04 -19.35 27.82
CA ASP A 1076 21.88 -20.54 27.73
C ASP A 1076 21.04 -21.70 27.16
N PHE A 1077 21.02 -21.84 25.83
CA PHE A 1077 20.11 -22.74 25.13
C PHE A 1077 20.47 -24.23 25.26
N ARG A 1078 21.74 -24.55 25.53
CA ARG A 1078 22.27 -25.93 25.47
C ARG A 1078 21.56 -26.90 26.42
N LYS A 1079 21.31 -26.44 27.65
CA LYS A 1079 20.66 -27.23 28.71
C LYS A 1079 19.20 -27.56 28.38
N HIS A 1080 18.54 -26.75 27.56
CA HIS A 1080 17.12 -26.90 27.23
C HIS A 1080 16.90 -27.70 25.95
N ILE A 1081 17.74 -27.50 24.93
CA ILE A 1081 17.66 -28.23 23.65
C ILE A 1081 17.96 -29.72 23.83
N SER A 1082 18.92 -30.07 24.69
CA SER A 1082 19.28 -31.48 25.00
C SER A 1082 18.13 -32.32 25.58
N LYS A 1083 17.04 -31.68 26.03
CA LYS A 1083 15.84 -32.35 26.57
C LYS A 1083 14.78 -32.65 25.51
N ILE A 1084 14.98 -32.22 24.27
CA ILE A 1084 14.02 -32.44 23.18
C ILE A 1084 14.25 -33.83 22.58
N SER A 1085 13.22 -34.69 22.65
CA SER A 1085 13.22 -36.04 22.08
C SER A 1085 12.57 -36.12 20.70
N LEU A 1086 11.91 -35.05 20.24
CA LEU A 1086 11.24 -34.97 18.94
C LEU A 1086 12.18 -34.41 17.87
N PRO A 1087 11.99 -34.75 16.58
CA PRO A 1087 12.79 -34.18 15.49
C PRO A 1087 12.67 -32.65 15.41
N TYR A 1088 13.83 -31.99 15.29
CA TYR A 1088 13.93 -30.54 15.20
C TYR A 1088 15.10 -30.08 14.31
N PHE A 1089 15.04 -28.84 13.87
CA PHE A 1089 16.13 -28.12 13.21
C PHE A 1089 16.13 -26.66 13.69
N PHE A 1090 17.20 -25.91 13.45
CA PHE A 1090 17.23 -24.48 13.78
C PHE A 1090 16.60 -23.69 12.63
N SER A 1091 15.38 -23.20 12.79
CA SER A 1091 14.65 -22.43 11.77
C SER A 1091 15.06 -20.96 11.72
N HIS A 1092 15.63 -20.46 12.81
CA HIS A 1092 16.26 -19.15 12.87
C HIS A 1092 17.37 -19.13 13.94
N ALA A 1093 18.58 -18.73 13.52
CA ALA A 1093 19.71 -18.51 14.42
C ALA A 1093 20.60 -17.39 13.90
N ASN A 1094 20.98 -16.42 14.74
CA ASN A 1094 22.06 -15.53 14.36
C ASN A 1094 23.42 -16.25 14.39
N VAL A 1095 24.41 -15.70 13.68
CA VAL A 1095 25.72 -16.37 13.52
C VAL A 1095 26.42 -16.58 14.87
N LYS A 1096 26.29 -15.66 15.84
CA LYS A 1096 26.91 -15.78 17.17
C LYS A 1096 26.33 -16.95 17.97
N ALA A 1097 25.00 -17.11 17.96
CA ALA A 1097 24.31 -18.21 18.61
C ALA A 1097 24.65 -19.55 17.95
N TYR A 1098 24.68 -19.59 16.61
CA TYR A 1098 25.02 -20.80 15.87
C TYR A 1098 26.46 -21.27 16.12
N LEU A 1099 27.44 -20.36 16.23
CA LEU A 1099 28.82 -20.71 16.57
C LEU A 1099 28.91 -21.45 17.91
N LYS A 1100 28.08 -21.07 18.90
CA LYS A 1100 27.99 -21.76 20.20
C LYS A 1100 27.31 -23.12 20.13
N LEU A 1101 26.62 -23.45 19.04
CA LEU A 1101 25.85 -24.69 18.86
C LEU A 1101 26.41 -25.57 17.73
N SER A 1102 27.61 -25.26 17.24
CA SER A 1102 28.26 -25.98 16.12
C SER A 1102 28.50 -27.47 16.39
N GLU A 1103 28.45 -27.90 17.66
CA GLU A 1103 28.51 -29.31 18.08
C GLU A 1103 27.24 -30.10 17.71
N TYR A 1104 26.09 -29.44 17.59
CA TYR A 1104 24.83 -30.07 17.21
C TYR A 1104 24.80 -30.27 15.69
N LYS A 1105 24.92 -31.52 15.24
CA LYS A 1105 24.88 -31.91 13.81
C LYS A 1105 23.45 -31.90 13.24
N VAL A 1106 22.67 -30.84 13.48
CA VAL A 1106 21.31 -30.67 12.93
C VAL A 1106 21.29 -29.56 11.86
N GLY A 1107 20.27 -29.57 11.00
CA GLY A 1107 20.06 -28.51 10.01
C GLY A 1107 19.88 -27.13 10.64
N VAL A 1108 20.36 -26.08 9.97
CA VAL A 1108 20.21 -24.70 10.42
C VAL A 1108 19.78 -23.79 9.29
N ILE A 1109 18.96 -22.80 9.61
CA ILE A 1109 18.64 -21.64 8.79
C ILE A 1109 19.05 -20.42 9.62
N ILE A 1110 20.09 -19.74 9.18
CA ILE A 1110 20.62 -18.57 9.86
C ILE A 1110 19.74 -17.34 9.61
N GLU A 1111 20.14 -16.20 10.19
CA GLU A 1111 19.53 -14.89 10.01
C GLU A 1111 19.40 -14.43 8.53
N ASN A 1112 18.95 -13.20 8.30
CA ASN A 1112 18.65 -12.75 6.95
C ASN A 1112 19.90 -12.65 6.07
N TRP A 1113 19.74 -12.82 4.77
CA TRP A 1113 20.83 -12.59 3.81
C TRP A 1113 21.30 -11.14 3.81
N GLN A 1114 20.36 -10.20 3.89
CA GLN A 1114 20.64 -8.76 3.83
C GLN A 1114 19.69 -7.99 4.74
N ASP A 1115 20.19 -6.92 5.33
CA ASP A 1115 19.38 -5.87 5.96
C ASP A 1115 18.41 -5.26 4.95
N GLN A 1116 17.27 -4.78 5.44
CA GLN A 1116 16.19 -4.26 4.61
C GLN A 1116 15.69 -2.95 5.14
N GLN A 1117 15.37 -2.05 4.22
CA GLN A 1117 14.66 -0.83 4.51
C GLN A 1117 13.31 -0.86 3.80
N SER A 1118 12.25 -0.66 4.56
CA SER A 1118 10.87 -0.59 4.08
C SER A 1118 10.21 0.69 4.60
N ALA A 1119 9.00 0.99 4.12
CA ALA A 1119 8.20 2.10 4.64
C ALA A 1119 7.90 2.02 6.17
N HIS A 1120 8.11 0.86 6.82
CA HIS A 1120 7.71 0.59 8.21
C HIS A 1120 8.86 0.30 9.18
N GLY A 1121 10.07 0.12 8.66
CA GLY A 1121 11.13 -0.49 9.46
C GLY A 1121 12.43 -0.64 8.71
N THR A 1122 13.53 -0.65 9.47
CA THR A 1122 14.86 -1.02 9.01
C THR A 1122 15.33 -2.24 9.78
N THR A 1123 15.79 -3.30 9.11
CA THR A 1123 16.33 -4.48 9.77
C THR A 1123 17.85 -4.42 9.84
N PHE A 1124 18.44 -4.98 10.90
CA PHE A 1124 19.90 -5.04 11.10
C PHE A 1124 20.42 -6.47 11.29
N ASN A 1125 19.60 -7.47 10.95
CA ASN A 1125 19.85 -8.90 11.14
C ASN A 1125 20.26 -9.62 9.84
N GLY A 1126 20.83 -8.88 8.89
CA GLY A 1126 21.39 -9.39 7.65
C GLY A 1126 22.87 -9.76 7.76
N LEU A 1127 23.31 -10.75 6.98
CA LEU A 1127 24.74 -11.02 6.74
C LEU A 1127 25.42 -9.93 5.89
N LYS A 1128 24.61 -9.17 5.16
CA LYS A 1128 25.00 -7.97 4.41
C LYS A 1128 24.20 -6.77 4.92
N ASP A 1129 24.75 -5.56 4.79
CA ASP A 1129 23.97 -4.34 5.06
C ASP A 1129 22.98 -4.00 3.93
N GLU A 1130 22.20 -2.94 4.13
CA GLU A 1130 21.16 -2.50 3.19
C GLU A 1130 21.72 -2.18 1.79
N LYS A 1131 22.99 -1.77 1.70
CA LYS A 1131 23.71 -1.50 0.45
C LYS A 1131 24.33 -2.75 -0.20
N GLY A 1132 24.25 -3.92 0.45
CA GLY A 1132 24.78 -5.19 -0.05
C GLY A 1132 26.24 -5.48 0.33
N ARG A 1133 26.84 -4.67 1.20
CA ARG A 1133 28.22 -4.82 1.69
C ARG A 1133 28.28 -5.92 2.76
N ASN A 1134 29.38 -6.66 2.78
CA ASN A 1134 29.54 -7.86 3.57
C ASN A 1134 29.86 -7.55 5.05
N LYS A 1135 29.02 -8.04 5.98
CA LYS A 1135 29.31 -7.95 7.41
C LYS A 1135 30.26 -9.05 7.85
N ALA A 1136 30.90 -8.84 9.01
CA ALA A 1136 31.79 -9.82 9.63
C ALA A 1136 31.13 -11.20 9.86
N SER A 1137 29.82 -11.25 10.13
CA SER A 1137 29.06 -12.49 10.32
C SER A 1137 29.08 -13.39 9.08
N LEU A 1138 29.04 -12.81 7.87
CA LEU A 1138 29.13 -13.54 6.60
C LEU A 1138 30.43 -14.36 6.50
N PHE A 1139 31.56 -13.75 6.87
CA PHE A 1139 32.88 -14.39 6.78
C PHE A 1139 33.06 -15.46 7.83
N GLN A 1140 32.59 -15.22 9.06
CA GLN A 1140 32.60 -16.22 10.14
C GLN A 1140 31.81 -17.46 9.73
N LEU A 1141 30.63 -17.24 9.15
CA LEU A 1141 29.78 -18.31 8.66
C LEU A 1141 30.40 -19.04 7.47
N SER A 1142 30.95 -18.30 6.50
CA SER A 1142 31.62 -18.88 5.33
C SER A 1142 32.79 -19.78 5.73
N LYS A 1143 33.60 -19.36 6.71
CA LYS A 1143 34.68 -20.18 7.25
C LYS A 1143 34.15 -21.48 7.87
N LEU A 1144 33.08 -21.40 8.68
CA LEU A 1144 32.47 -22.55 9.33
C LEU A 1144 31.86 -23.54 8.31
N TRP A 1145 31.28 -23.04 7.24
CA TRP A 1145 30.64 -23.85 6.21
C TRP A 1145 31.55 -24.29 5.07
N HIS A 1146 32.85 -23.98 5.15
CA HIS A 1146 33.87 -24.24 4.13
C HIS A 1146 33.57 -23.56 2.78
N GLY A 1147 33.07 -22.33 2.84
CA GLY A 1147 32.86 -21.47 1.66
C GLY A 1147 34.16 -20.93 1.07
N LYS A 1148 34.03 -20.28 -0.09
CA LYS A 1148 35.13 -19.78 -0.94
C LYS A 1148 35.32 -18.26 -0.88
N ILE A 1149 34.63 -17.56 0.03
CA ILE A 1149 34.73 -16.09 0.13
C ILE A 1149 36.07 -15.69 0.79
N LYS A 1150 36.74 -14.69 0.23
CA LYS A 1150 37.98 -14.11 0.79
C LYS A 1150 37.74 -13.56 2.20
N LYS A 1151 38.71 -13.71 3.09
CA LYS A 1151 38.62 -13.26 4.48
C LYS A 1151 38.43 -11.73 4.55
N ASN A 1152 37.66 -11.28 5.54
CA ASN A 1152 37.55 -9.88 5.91
C ASN A 1152 38.52 -9.56 7.03
N ASP A 1153 39.51 -8.72 6.75
CA ASP A 1153 40.56 -8.31 7.69
C ASP A 1153 40.25 -6.99 8.39
N LEU A 1154 39.01 -6.49 8.32
CA LEU A 1154 38.63 -5.25 9.00
C LEU A 1154 38.70 -5.40 10.53
N PRO A 1155 39.41 -4.48 11.22
CA PRO A 1155 39.52 -4.48 12.67
C PRO A 1155 38.15 -4.25 13.34
N PRO A 1156 37.92 -4.78 14.56
CA PRO A 1156 36.74 -4.44 15.35
C PRO A 1156 36.56 -2.93 15.54
N VAL A 1157 35.31 -2.47 15.55
CA VAL A 1157 34.95 -1.06 15.80
C VAL A 1157 33.96 -0.93 16.96
N LYS A 1158 34.01 0.20 17.67
CA LYS A 1158 33.10 0.54 18.78
C LYS A 1158 32.73 2.02 18.73
N ILE A 1159 31.67 2.38 19.45
CA ILE A 1159 31.27 3.77 19.68
C ILE A 1159 31.73 4.18 21.09
N LEU A 1160 32.53 5.24 21.18
CA LEU A 1160 32.82 5.93 22.44
C LEU A 1160 31.68 6.90 22.75
N ARG A 1161 31.03 6.69 23.89
CA ARG A 1161 29.96 7.55 24.40
C ARG A 1161 30.55 8.75 25.17
N PRO A 1162 29.93 9.92 25.10
CA PRO A 1162 30.34 11.06 25.92
C PRO A 1162 30.01 10.79 27.40
N ALA A 1163 30.87 11.22 28.31
CA ALA A 1163 30.63 11.17 29.75
C ALA A 1163 29.77 12.36 30.24
N LEU A 1164 28.70 12.68 29.49
CA LEU A 1164 27.80 13.81 29.75
C LEU A 1164 26.35 13.32 29.88
N THR A 1165 25.59 13.93 30.79
CA THR A 1165 24.17 13.64 30.97
C THR A 1165 23.39 14.02 29.71
N THR A 1166 22.56 13.11 29.22
CA THR A 1166 21.65 13.36 28.10
C THR A 1166 20.41 14.10 28.56
N ILE A 1167 20.28 15.35 28.10
CA ILE A 1167 19.07 16.16 28.18
C ILE A 1167 18.52 16.24 26.77
N THR A 1168 17.19 16.27 26.60
CA THR A 1168 16.55 16.56 25.30
C THR A 1168 17.17 17.81 24.68
N ASP A 1169 17.39 17.79 23.36
CA ASP A 1169 17.97 18.86 22.55
C ASP A 1169 19.45 19.19 22.80
N ALA A 1170 20.12 18.50 23.74
CA ALA A 1170 21.56 18.63 23.89
C ALA A 1170 22.29 18.08 22.64
N ASP A 1171 23.36 18.74 22.21
CA ASP A 1171 24.26 18.24 21.17
C ASP A 1171 25.46 17.55 21.81
N LEU A 1172 25.59 16.24 21.62
CA LEU A 1172 26.62 15.44 22.27
C LEU A 1172 27.56 14.76 21.25
N PRO A 1173 28.90 14.77 21.46
CA PRO A 1173 29.85 14.17 20.55
C PRO A 1173 30.01 12.66 20.78
N TYR A 1174 30.01 11.89 19.71
CA TYR A 1174 30.30 10.45 19.71
C TYR A 1174 31.47 10.15 18.77
N TYR A 1175 32.37 9.26 19.19
CA TYR A 1175 33.59 8.94 18.43
C TYR A 1175 33.64 7.47 18.03
N ALA A 1176 34.19 7.19 16.87
CA ALA A 1176 34.49 5.84 16.41
C ALA A 1176 35.83 5.37 17.02
N LEU A 1177 35.80 4.19 17.64
CA LEU A 1177 36.98 3.47 18.12
C LEU A 1177 37.29 2.32 17.17
N VAL A 1178 38.58 2.13 16.87
CA VAL A 1178 39.10 1.04 16.03
C VAL A 1178 40.12 0.25 16.84
N TYR A 1179 39.99 -1.08 16.82
CA TYR A 1179 40.91 -1.96 17.53
C TYR A 1179 42.12 -2.33 16.67
N LYS A 1180 43.32 -1.92 17.09
CA LYS A 1180 44.59 -2.18 16.38
C LYS A 1180 45.71 -2.36 17.40
N ASN A 1181 46.68 -3.23 17.11
CA ASN A 1181 47.84 -3.48 18.00
C ASN A 1181 47.42 -3.75 19.45
N GLU A 1182 46.40 -4.60 19.64
CA GLU A 1182 45.84 -4.98 20.94
C GLU A 1182 45.17 -3.86 21.78
N HIS A 1183 45.07 -2.63 21.25
CA HIS A 1183 44.45 -1.48 21.92
C HIS A 1183 43.30 -0.86 21.10
N TRP A 1184 42.39 -0.15 21.79
CA TRP A 1184 41.35 0.67 21.15
C TRP A 1184 41.89 2.08 20.90
N HIS A 1185 41.86 2.52 19.66
CA HIS A 1185 42.30 3.86 19.26
C HIS A 1185 41.12 4.68 18.71
N LEU A 1186 41.12 5.98 18.96
CA LEU A 1186 40.19 6.92 18.33
C LEU A 1186 40.52 7.03 16.84
N ALA A 1187 39.53 6.75 15.99
CA ALA A 1187 39.70 6.73 14.54
C ALA A 1187 40.12 8.08 13.93
N GLU A 1188 39.90 9.18 14.65
CA GLU A 1188 40.25 10.53 14.24
C GLU A 1188 41.76 10.80 14.23
N TYR A 1189 42.51 10.14 15.12
CA TYR A 1189 43.92 10.48 15.37
C TYR A 1189 44.91 9.68 14.53
N PHE A 1190 44.44 8.83 13.60
CA PHE A 1190 45.31 8.08 12.69
C PHE A 1190 44.62 7.69 11.38
N LYS A 1191 45.41 7.46 10.32
CA LYS A 1191 44.87 6.96 9.05
C LYS A 1191 44.44 5.50 9.19
N THR A 1192 43.14 5.29 9.31
CA THR A 1192 42.51 3.96 9.39
C THR A 1192 42.38 3.29 8.03
N GLY A 1193 42.28 4.06 6.95
CA GLY A 1193 41.89 3.56 5.62
C GLY A 1193 40.43 3.13 5.51
N MET A 1194 39.62 3.41 6.54
CA MET A 1194 38.19 3.12 6.60
C MET A 1194 37.38 4.41 6.49
N SER A 1195 36.20 4.32 5.88
CA SER A 1195 35.17 5.35 5.97
C SER A 1195 34.17 5.00 7.07
N PHE A 1196 33.62 6.02 7.72
CA PHE A 1196 32.67 5.88 8.83
C PHE A 1196 31.37 6.60 8.50
N GLU A 1197 30.25 5.90 8.64
CA GLU A 1197 28.90 6.40 8.43
C GLU A 1197 28.11 6.28 9.73
N TRP A 1198 27.42 7.35 10.13
CA TRP A 1198 26.64 7.41 11.37
C TRP A 1198 25.15 7.51 11.10
N TYR A 1199 24.38 6.74 11.87
CA TYR A 1199 22.93 6.75 11.77
C TYR A 1199 22.26 6.79 13.14
N LEU A 1200 21.22 7.62 13.26
CA LEU A 1200 20.30 7.60 14.38
C LEU A 1200 19.13 6.68 14.03
N VAL A 1201 18.92 5.65 14.86
CA VAL A 1201 17.90 4.63 14.64
C VAL A 1201 16.83 4.76 15.71
N LYS A 1202 15.59 5.01 15.29
CA LYS A 1202 14.42 5.01 16.17
C LYS A 1202 13.93 3.58 16.35
N THR A 1203 13.63 3.18 17.57
CA THR A 1203 13.12 1.85 17.92
C THR A 1203 11.75 1.90 18.56
N ASP A 1204 11.02 0.80 18.46
CA ASP A 1204 9.80 0.56 19.24
C ASP A 1204 10.12 0.28 20.72
N ALA A 1205 9.09 -0.05 21.51
CA ALA A 1205 9.24 -0.39 22.92
C ALA A 1205 10.04 -1.69 23.18
N ASN A 1206 10.18 -2.54 22.17
CA ASN A 1206 10.91 -3.81 22.23
C ASN A 1206 12.35 -3.69 21.69
N GLY A 1207 12.74 -2.50 21.20
CA GLY A 1207 14.06 -2.25 20.62
C GLY A 1207 14.19 -2.63 19.14
N VAL A 1208 13.07 -2.89 18.45
CA VAL A 1208 13.02 -3.15 17.00
C VAL A 1208 13.10 -1.81 16.25
N ALA A 1209 13.95 -1.72 15.24
CA ALA A 1209 14.17 -0.49 14.50
C ALA A 1209 13.01 -0.16 13.53
N ILE A 1210 12.48 1.06 13.68
CA ILE A 1210 11.35 1.60 12.91
C ILE A 1210 11.86 2.52 11.80
N SER A 1211 12.82 3.39 12.11
CA SER A 1211 13.38 4.32 11.13
C SER A 1211 14.87 4.57 11.37
N GLN A 1212 15.56 4.96 10.31
CA GLN A 1212 16.98 5.27 10.30
C GLN A 1212 17.18 6.64 9.65
N GLN A 1213 17.94 7.52 10.32
CA GLN A 1213 18.32 8.84 9.83
C GLN A 1213 19.84 8.92 9.72
N SER A 1214 20.36 9.35 8.57
CA SER A 1214 21.80 9.62 8.39
C SER A 1214 22.19 10.86 9.19
N LEU A 1215 23.23 10.76 10.01
CA LEU A 1215 23.77 11.87 10.80
C LEU A 1215 25.02 12.50 10.17
N GLY A 1216 25.71 11.75 9.30
CA GLY A 1216 26.91 12.23 8.61
C GLY A 1216 27.99 11.17 8.50
N ASN A 1217 29.12 11.58 7.91
CA ASN A 1217 30.28 10.73 7.68
C ASN A 1217 31.49 11.29 8.44
N GLY A 1218 32.34 10.42 9.00
CA GLY A 1218 33.56 10.84 9.69
C GLY A 1218 33.86 10.03 10.95
N ALA A 1219 35.07 10.19 11.50
CA ALA A 1219 35.51 9.48 12.70
C ALA A 1219 34.75 9.89 13.98
N TYR A 1220 34.00 10.99 13.94
CA TYR A 1220 33.12 11.45 15.01
C TYR A 1220 31.82 12.05 14.43
N VAL A 1221 30.80 12.19 15.27
CA VAL A 1221 29.54 12.86 14.93
C VAL A 1221 28.96 13.56 16.16
N ASN A 1222 28.36 14.73 15.96
CA ASN A 1222 27.54 15.38 16.99
C ASN A 1222 26.09 14.94 16.81
N VAL A 1223 25.49 14.42 17.88
CA VAL A 1223 24.12 13.91 17.88
C VAL A 1223 23.25 14.83 18.72
N LYS A 1224 22.27 15.46 18.08
CA LYS A 1224 21.19 16.16 18.77
C LYS A 1224 20.27 15.16 19.45
N ILE A 1225 20.18 15.22 20.78
CA ILE A 1225 19.49 14.21 21.58
C ILE A 1225 17.97 14.37 21.44
N PRO A 1226 17.25 13.36 20.92
CA PRO A 1226 15.80 13.43 20.72
C PRO A 1226 15.04 13.19 22.03
N ASP A 1227 13.77 13.59 22.06
CA ASP A 1227 12.85 13.23 23.13
C ASP A 1227 12.69 11.71 23.27
N ASN A 1228 12.59 11.26 24.52
CA ASN A 1228 12.48 9.85 24.89
C ASN A 1228 13.67 8.99 24.39
N VAL A 1229 14.86 9.38 24.85
CA VAL A 1229 16.19 8.77 24.58
C VAL A 1229 16.20 7.23 24.58
N SER A 1230 15.37 6.61 25.42
CA SER A 1230 15.23 5.15 25.52
C SER A 1230 14.83 4.46 24.21
N ARG A 1231 14.16 5.18 23.30
CA ARG A 1231 13.69 4.71 21.99
C ARG A 1231 14.67 4.95 20.85
N TYR A 1232 15.90 5.41 21.11
CA TYR A 1232 16.87 5.67 20.06
C TYR A 1232 18.17 4.89 20.28
N ARG A 1233 18.80 4.49 19.18
CA ARG A 1233 20.10 3.83 19.13
C ARG A 1233 20.99 4.57 18.13
N LEU A 1234 22.27 4.66 18.46
CA LEU A 1234 23.28 5.16 17.53
C LEU A 1234 23.93 3.97 16.83
N TYR A 1235 23.98 4.02 15.50
CA TYR A 1235 24.55 2.99 14.65
C TYR A 1235 25.73 3.54 13.88
N LEU A 1236 26.85 2.83 13.94
CA LEU A 1236 28.11 3.16 13.26
C LEU A 1236 28.43 2.05 12.26
N ILE A 1237 28.70 2.44 11.02
CA ILE A 1237 29.23 1.56 9.97
C ILE A 1237 30.64 2.03 9.62
N ALA A 1238 31.63 1.18 9.80
CA ALA A 1238 32.98 1.36 9.28
C ALA A 1238 33.14 0.48 8.02
N SER A 1239 33.58 1.06 6.91
CA SER A 1239 33.68 0.36 5.63
C SER A 1239 35.04 0.51 4.95
N GLN A 1240 35.45 -0.54 4.23
CA GLN A 1240 36.61 -0.54 3.33
C GLN A 1240 36.27 -1.42 2.12
N GLY A 1241 36.05 -0.81 0.96
CA GLY A 1241 35.50 -1.49 -0.21
C GLY A 1241 34.12 -2.09 0.09
N GLU A 1242 33.93 -3.36 -0.29
CA GLU A 1242 32.67 -4.10 -0.11
C GLU A 1242 32.48 -4.69 1.30
N ASN A 1243 33.39 -4.43 2.23
CA ASN A 1243 33.39 -5.03 3.56
C ASN A 1243 33.09 -3.99 4.63
N ILE A 1244 32.34 -4.40 5.65
CA ILE A 1244 31.94 -3.52 6.74
C ILE A 1244 32.08 -4.16 8.13
N ARG A 1245 32.24 -3.28 9.12
CA ARG A 1245 32.12 -3.54 10.55
C ARG A 1245 31.10 -2.59 11.13
N THR A 1246 30.19 -3.12 11.94
CA THR A 1246 29.10 -2.34 12.53
C THR A 1246 29.22 -2.32 14.04
N SER A 1247 28.83 -1.20 14.64
CA SER A 1247 28.69 -1.06 16.10
C SER A 1247 27.39 -0.32 16.39
N GLN A 1248 26.73 -0.70 17.48
CA GLN A 1248 25.52 -0.03 17.96
C GLN A 1248 25.68 0.35 19.42
N SER A 1249 25.09 1.47 19.82
CA SER A 1249 25.06 1.93 21.19
C SER A 1249 23.69 2.50 21.54
N ILE A 1250 23.27 2.36 22.80
CA ILE A 1250 22.25 3.26 23.35
C ILE A 1250 22.82 4.69 23.33
N LEU A 1251 21.94 5.68 23.18
CA LEU A 1251 22.29 7.04 23.58
C LEU A 1251 22.59 7.03 25.09
N ASN A 1252 23.46 7.92 25.58
CA ASN A 1252 23.72 7.97 27.02
C ASN A 1252 22.39 8.12 27.77
N ILE A 1253 22.25 7.54 28.97
CA ILE A 1253 21.04 7.67 29.78
C ILE A 1253 21.50 8.31 31.09
N PRO A 1254 20.78 9.29 31.66
CA PRO A 1254 21.13 9.84 32.97
C PRO A 1254 21.26 8.70 33.98
N LEU A 1255 22.30 8.74 34.81
CA LEU A 1255 22.50 7.80 35.92
C LEU A 1255 21.33 7.82 36.90
#